data_AF-A0A1Z9K4N0-F1
#
_entry.id   AF-A0A1Z9K4N0-F1
#
_cell.length_a   1.000
_cell.length_b   1.000
_cell.length_c   1.000
_cell.angle_alpha   90.00
_cell.angle_beta   90.00
_cell.angle_gamma   90.00
#
_symmetry.space_group_name_H-M   'P 1'
#
loop_
_entity.id
_entity.type
_entity.pdbx_description
1 polymer ?
#
loop_
_entity_poly.entity_id
_entity_poly.type
_entity_poly.pdbx_seq_one_letter_code
_entity_poly.pdbx_strand_id
1 'polypeptide(L)'
;MKNIFSTFFLFFFAWQLSAQSFSNDPETFRQQVLQFLEITNTQKSLKIAASFDESWSEQFNQGQKEKLIAIALEIKEKRFTKANYILLFEFIVGLPLVQKISTTQIDTILAISFSSLETLSKQEYTNFQKGLNEFIKSQNLYQSKFFISKSLDPIYSFDFVGEVPTLSAAEILANSNPVDENQLPETSQTTDLSENDNWPSDEESWDNDTNDDWPSDDEGWGNDTNDDWPSDEKSWDNDTDNTSQINSDPTTAREAVYNFEIDYVALQRAKYRPAVISGPSLHLDQTSLILSSQFDSLIINNVTGNHILKNRVFAGSSATMNWPKKHEKMARAKIKLGDFNFRLDRGDFWTPNATLIFPDLFTDSIPGTFRYKSKKNINQNTKAFPQFTSNKNNISLTFFDGKVQYKGGVQLKGNDLIGTAISKAPGELIILDGKGRKAIIKSEKFDFKDSVILTHNGEISIITNSDSLFHPGIAMRYDKRENRLTVWREKKYDVSPFYDTYHNILIGADQLIWPMDHDSINFKMTSGNGLLPATFESIDFFNFNRYEGLNGPYSFHPIGLSVFYAQKYGLTEFNEIELSSEYELDVRFIKGAMKMLSTYGFAIYDIKTGHVKLLPRAFLYYQAAAKRRDFDNVFISSKMATGFNASLSLDSMYLNINGIKKFWVTADYKGSITPINGKISIRENRKIIFNGGVTLGHFDYEGQNFQFDYDKFLINLNQIDSIDLRLTNSDGSFAQLSNHIEQTKGIIYLNMPNNRSGKEASEKYPYFVSDTDGLVYFDQPEILNGAYDSTIVFIVRPKKFDDIDNDSTENLIFPGSFNSGGIFPVFEDSLIIMEDQSLGFNHEIPEEGYNLYGTPAKTYETIRLSNDGIRGTGKIDFIHSHLFSDDFIYYSDSVTTDGYKGYIDPGQVKSLNFPQADL
;
A
#
# COMPACT_ATOMS: atom_id res chain seq x y z
N MET A 1 -35.01 91.04 25.44
CA MET A 1 -35.16 91.88 26.66
C MET A 1 -35.03 91.00 27.88
N LYS A 2 -34.10 91.34 28.77
CA LYS A 2 -34.16 91.25 30.24
C LYS A 2 -35.04 90.15 30.89
N ASN A 3 -34.33 89.24 31.57
CA ASN A 3 -34.47 88.94 33.01
C ASN A 3 -35.77 88.30 33.57
N ILE A 4 -35.61 87.09 34.10
CA ILE A 4 -35.85 86.64 35.50
C ILE A 4 -36.61 85.31 35.58
N PHE A 5 -35.97 84.34 36.26
CA PHE A 5 -36.48 83.27 37.14
C PHE A 5 -35.42 82.15 37.11
N SER A 6 -34.34 82.13 37.91
CA SER A 6 -34.23 82.26 39.37
C SER A 6 -35.24 81.41 40.12
N THR A 7 -34.93 80.12 40.30
CA THR A 7 -34.96 79.38 41.58
C THR A 7 -34.84 77.86 41.35
N PHE A 8 -33.62 77.38 41.12
CA PHE A 8 -33.19 76.02 41.42
C PHE A 8 -31.65 75.97 41.38
N PHE A 9 -31.01 76.77 42.25
CA PHE A 9 -29.54 76.86 42.36
C PHE A 9 -29.15 76.82 43.84
N LEU A 10 -29.40 75.68 44.46
CA LEU A 10 -28.91 75.28 45.78
C LEU A 10 -28.98 73.75 45.78
N PHE A 11 -27.83 73.11 46.01
CA PHE A 11 -27.53 71.68 45.78
C PHE A 11 -27.19 71.27 44.35
N PHE A 12 -25.95 71.55 43.94
CA PHE A 12 -25.06 70.52 43.38
C PHE A 12 -23.62 71.06 43.37
N PHE A 13 -22.98 71.04 44.55
CA PHE A 13 -21.54 70.97 44.67
C PHE A 13 -21.11 69.55 44.23
N ALA A 14 -21.24 69.25 42.93
CA ALA A 14 -20.61 68.08 42.33
C ALA A 14 -19.22 68.49 41.88
N TRP A 15 -18.24 67.97 42.61
CA TRP A 15 -16.82 67.98 42.28
C TRP A 15 -16.57 67.74 40.79
N GLN A 16 -16.02 68.74 40.12
CA GLN A 16 -15.29 68.52 38.89
C GLN A 16 -13.97 67.83 39.23
N LEU A 17 -13.88 66.54 38.90
CA LEU A 17 -12.66 65.75 38.89
C LEU A 17 -11.76 66.22 37.73
N SER A 18 -11.09 67.35 37.91
CA SER A 18 -10.00 67.81 37.05
C SER A 18 -8.71 67.93 37.89
N ALA A 19 -7.81 66.95 37.66
CA ALA A 19 -6.36 67.02 37.85
C ALA A 19 -5.83 67.69 39.14
N GLN A 20 -5.76 66.95 40.25
CA GLN A 20 -4.68 67.21 41.20
C GLN A 20 -3.35 66.86 40.50
N SER A 21 -2.52 67.87 40.22
CA SER A 21 -1.09 67.65 40.01
C SER A 21 -0.50 67.16 41.32
N PHE A 22 0.14 66.00 41.28
CA PHE A 22 1.05 65.61 42.34
C PHE A 22 2.16 66.67 42.47
N SER A 23 2.56 67.01 43.69
CA SER A 23 3.62 67.97 43.99
C SER A 23 5.00 67.34 43.80
N ASN A 24 6.01 68.16 43.51
CA ASN A 24 7.41 67.74 43.52
C ASN A 24 7.97 67.64 44.96
N ASP A 25 7.29 68.26 45.93
CA ASP A 25 7.65 68.21 47.35
C ASP A 25 7.21 66.87 47.99
N PRO A 26 8.12 66.11 48.63
CA PRO A 26 7.83 64.77 49.16
C PRO A 26 6.67 64.68 50.16
N GLU A 27 6.55 65.61 51.11
CA GLU A 27 5.47 65.56 52.11
C GLU A 27 4.13 65.97 51.51
N THR A 28 4.13 66.99 50.65
CA THR A 28 2.93 67.40 49.91
C THR A 28 2.46 66.28 48.96
N PHE A 29 3.40 65.61 48.28
CA PHE A 29 3.13 64.46 47.42
C PHE A 29 2.43 63.33 48.18
N ARG A 30 2.99 62.95 49.34
CA ARG A 30 2.43 61.93 50.23
C ARG A 30 0.97 62.22 50.57
N GLN A 31 0.65 63.43 51.04
CA GLN A 31 -0.73 63.80 51.38
C GLN A 31 -1.68 63.72 50.18
N GLN A 32 -1.22 64.14 49.00
CA GLN A 32 -2.02 64.07 47.76
C GLN A 32 -2.26 62.63 47.29
N VAL A 33 -1.30 61.72 47.46
CA VAL A 33 -1.47 60.29 47.15
C VAL A 33 -2.51 59.66 48.07
N LEU A 34 -2.45 59.94 49.38
CA LEU A 34 -3.45 59.46 50.34
C LEU A 34 -4.85 59.98 49.99
N GLN A 35 -4.97 61.28 49.71
CA GLN A 35 -6.23 61.88 49.29
C GLN A 35 -6.77 61.26 47.99
N PHE A 36 -5.91 61.00 47.00
CA PHE A 36 -6.28 60.33 45.76
C PHE A 36 -6.83 58.91 45.99
N LEU A 37 -6.19 58.13 46.86
CA LEU A 37 -6.59 56.76 47.17
C LEU A 37 -7.89 56.71 48.00
N GLU A 38 -8.11 57.66 48.89
CA GLU A 38 -9.35 57.82 49.67
C GLU A 38 -10.53 58.22 48.77
N ILE A 39 -10.35 59.21 47.88
CA ILE A 39 -11.39 59.65 46.92
C ILE A 39 -11.79 58.53 45.96
N THR A 40 -10.85 57.64 45.63
CA THR A 40 -11.13 56.48 44.78
C THR A 40 -12.12 55.51 45.45
N ASN A 41 -12.20 55.49 46.78
CA ASN A 41 -13.16 54.77 47.63
C ASN A 41 -13.44 53.32 47.20
N THR A 42 -12.38 52.60 46.81
CA THR A 42 -12.45 51.15 46.59
C THR A 42 -11.80 50.44 47.77
N GLN A 43 -12.30 49.24 48.13
CA GLN A 43 -11.69 48.43 49.18
C GLN A 43 -10.18 48.20 48.94
N LYS A 44 -9.76 48.15 47.67
CA LYS A 44 -8.37 48.02 47.25
C LYS A 44 -7.57 49.32 47.47
N SER A 45 -8.09 50.48 47.07
CA SER A 45 -7.39 51.76 47.24
C SER A 45 -7.21 52.15 48.70
N LEU A 46 -8.18 51.85 49.56
CA LEU A 46 -8.07 52.10 51.02
C LEU A 46 -6.98 51.23 51.69
N LYS A 47 -6.84 49.96 51.26
CA LYS A 47 -5.74 49.11 51.74
C LYS A 47 -4.38 49.62 51.30
N ILE A 48 -4.27 50.05 50.04
CA ILE A 48 -3.03 50.63 49.51
C ILE A 48 -2.68 51.90 50.29
N ALA A 49 -3.65 52.78 50.60
CA ALA A 49 -3.41 54.01 51.34
C ALA A 49 -2.80 53.76 52.73
N ALA A 50 -3.35 52.81 53.49
CA ALA A 50 -2.87 52.50 54.83
C ALA A 50 -1.41 52.02 54.83
N SER A 51 -1.07 51.10 53.93
CA SER A 51 0.28 50.56 53.84
C SER A 51 1.27 51.48 53.09
N PHE A 52 0.77 52.38 52.24
CA PHE A 52 1.60 53.40 51.58
C PHE A 52 2.15 54.41 52.59
N ASP A 53 1.34 54.83 53.55
CA ASP A 53 1.76 55.81 54.56
C ASP A 53 2.93 55.32 55.42
N GLU A 54 2.83 54.05 55.84
CA GLU A 54 3.86 53.33 56.58
C GLU A 54 5.14 53.16 55.73
N SER A 55 4.99 52.63 54.51
CA SER A 55 6.14 52.39 53.61
C SER A 55 6.87 53.68 53.24
N TRP A 56 6.13 54.77 52.99
CA TRP A 56 6.69 56.08 52.66
C TRP A 56 7.50 56.67 53.81
N SER A 57 7.04 56.49 55.04
CA SER A 57 7.68 57.07 56.22
C SER A 57 8.90 56.27 56.67
N GLU A 58 8.83 54.94 56.62
CA GLU A 58 9.78 54.06 57.31
C GLU A 58 10.70 53.25 56.37
N GLN A 59 10.33 53.05 55.09
CA GLN A 59 10.98 52.04 54.24
C GLN A 59 11.67 52.60 53.00
N PHE A 60 11.24 53.76 52.47
CA PHE A 60 11.86 54.39 51.31
C PHE A 60 12.90 55.46 51.69
N ASN A 61 14.07 55.42 51.05
CA ASN A 61 15.07 56.48 51.15
C ASN A 61 14.68 57.71 50.31
N GLN A 62 15.37 58.84 50.51
CA GLN A 62 15.08 60.09 49.81
C GLN A 62 15.15 59.97 48.28
N GLY A 63 16.16 59.28 47.74
CA GLY A 63 16.30 59.08 46.30
C GLY A 63 15.19 58.21 45.67
N GLN A 64 14.66 57.24 46.43
CA GLN A 64 13.52 56.43 46.02
C GLN A 64 12.23 57.25 45.99
N LYS A 65 12.02 58.13 46.98
CA LYS A 65 10.89 59.06 47.02
C LYS A 65 10.90 60.00 45.80
N GLU A 66 12.06 60.56 45.46
CA GLU A 66 12.23 61.43 44.29
C GLU A 66 11.93 60.71 42.96
N LYS A 67 12.46 59.49 42.76
CA LYS A 67 12.14 58.67 41.57
C LYS A 67 10.65 58.36 41.47
N LEU A 68 10.01 58.05 42.59
CA LEU A 68 8.59 57.75 42.63
C LEU A 68 7.72 58.98 42.26
N ILE A 69 8.07 60.15 42.79
CA ILE A 69 7.43 61.41 42.40
C ILE A 69 7.56 61.65 40.90
N ALA A 70 8.76 61.44 40.33
CA ALA A 70 8.99 61.59 38.89
C ALA A 70 8.12 60.64 38.05
N ILE A 71 8.00 59.36 38.45
CA ILE A 71 7.13 58.38 37.78
C ILE A 71 5.66 58.83 37.82
N ALA A 72 5.17 59.32 38.96
CA ALA A 72 3.79 59.76 39.12
C ALA A 72 3.46 61.00 38.28
N LEU A 73 4.42 61.94 38.14
CA LEU A 73 4.28 63.10 37.26
C LEU A 73 4.28 62.69 35.80
N GLU A 74 5.17 61.77 35.39
CA GLU A 74 5.26 61.29 34.02
C GLU A 74 3.97 60.55 33.57
N ILE A 75 3.35 59.76 34.45
CA ILE A 75 2.03 59.13 34.20
C ILE A 75 0.97 60.19 33.87
N LYS A 76 1.05 61.37 34.50
CA LYS A 76 0.15 62.50 34.23
C LYS A 76 0.44 63.11 32.86
N GLU A 77 1.70 63.41 32.57
CA GLU A 77 2.12 64.02 31.29
C GLU A 77 1.66 63.16 30.11
N LYS A 78 1.85 61.84 30.21
CA LYS A 78 1.43 60.88 29.19
C LYS A 78 -0.07 60.50 29.22
N ARG A 79 -0.89 61.16 30.05
CA ARG A 79 -2.36 60.99 30.14
C ARG A 79 -2.80 59.53 30.37
N PHE A 80 -2.09 58.82 31.25
CA PHE A 80 -2.47 57.49 31.71
C PHE A 80 -3.71 57.55 32.63
N THR A 81 -4.36 56.41 32.86
CA THR A 81 -5.64 56.38 33.58
C THR A 81 -5.44 56.31 35.10
N LYS A 82 -6.52 56.57 35.85
CA LYS A 82 -6.56 56.32 37.31
C LYS A 82 -6.11 54.90 37.69
N ALA A 83 -6.39 53.90 36.84
CA ALA A 83 -5.97 52.52 37.09
C ALA A 83 -4.46 52.34 37.11
N ASN A 84 -3.70 53.13 36.33
CA ASN A 84 -2.24 53.06 36.29
C ASN A 84 -1.61 53.63 37.57
N TYR A 85 -2.22 54.65 38.18
CA TYR A 85 -1.82 55.14 39.50
C TYR A 85 -2.10 54.11 40.59
N ILE A 86 -3.26 53.45 40.55
CA ILE A 86 -3.59 52.38 41.51
C ILE A 86 -2.59 51.23 41.38
N LEU A 87 -2.25 50.80 40.17
CA LEU A 87 -1.24 49.75 39.94
C LEU A 87 0.16 50.17 40.37
N LEU A 88 0.53 51.44 40.16
CA LEU A 88 1.79 52.02 40.63
C LEU A 88 1.88 51.90 42.16
N PHE A 89 0.92 52.49 42.88
CA PHE A 89 0.94 52.49 44.34
C PHE A 89 0.76 51.10 44.95
N GLU A 90 0.03 50.19 44.28
CA GLU A 90 -0.07 48.79 44.71
C GLU A 90 1.28 48.09 44.71
N PHE A 91 2.10 48.23 43.66
CA PHE A 91 3.38 47.53 43.62
C PHE A 91 4.36 48.14 44.60
N ILE A 92 4.37 49.47 44.73
CA ILE A 92 5.28 50.21 45.61
C ILE A 92 5.10 49.76 47.05
N VAL A 93 3.86 49.67 47.51
CA VAL A 93 3.53 49.19 48.86
C VAL A 93 3.93 47.71 49.03
N GLY A 94 3.87 46.93 47.96
CA GLY A 94 4.27 45.53 47.98
C GLY A 94 5.79 45.31 48.04
N LEU A 95 6.62 46.25 47.59
CA LEU A 95 8.07 46.07 47.50
C LEU A 95 8.76 45.77 48.84
N PRO A 96 8.49 46.53 49.93
CA PRO A 96 9.20 46.33 51.20
C PRO A 96 8.61 45.19 52.05
N LEU A 97 7.34 44.82 51.81
CA LEU A 97 6.63 43.76 52.53
C LEU A 97 7.10 42.36 52.12
N VAL A 98 7.85 42.24 51.02
CA VAL A 98 8.42 40.99 50.52
C VAL A 98 9.86 40.85 51.02
N GLN A 99 10.08 40.01 52.03
CA GLN A 99 11.40 39.78 52.69
C GLN A 99 12.56 39.36 51.76
N LYS A 100 12.32 39.19 50.45
CA LYS A 100 13.30 38.76 49.43
C LYS A 100 13.78 39.88 48.49
N ILE A 101 13.24 41.11 48.55
CA ILE A 101 13.65 42.22 47.66
C ILE A 101 14.65 43.15 48.38
N SER A 102 15.86 43.25 47.84
CA SER A 102 16.90 44.16 48.36
C SER A 102 16.64 45.63 48.01
N THR A 103 17.18 46.56 48.80
CA THR A 103 17.12 48.00 48.50
C THR A 103 17.67 48.36 47.12
N THR A 104 18.71 47.67 46.67
CA THR A 104 19.28 47.81 45.31
C THR A 104 18.29 47.36 44.22
N GLN A 105 17.52 46.30 44.44
CA GLN A 105 16.49 45.86 43.49
C GLN A 105 15.31 46.84 43.43
N ILE A 106 14.95 47.48 44.55
CA ILE A 106 13.93 48.55 44.56
C ILE A 106 14.36 49.69 43.65
N ASP A 107 15.62 50.14 43.75
CA ASP A 107 16.14 51.22 42.89
C ASP A 107 16.12 50.84 41.40
N THR A 108 16.45 49.60 41.08
CA THR A 108 16.39 49.05 39.71
C THR A 108 14.94 49.00 39.21
N ILE A 109 13.99 48.51 40.01
CA ILE A 109 12.57 48.44 39.61
C ILE A 109 11.99 49.83 39.35
N LEU A 110 12.32 50.83 40.18
CA LEU A 110 11.89 52.21 39.96
C LEU A 110 12.50 52.80 38.69
N ALA A 111 13.80 52.55 38.43
CA ALA A 111 14.44 52.99 37.18
C ALA A 111 13.78 52.34 35.95
N ILE A 112 13.57 51.02 35.98
CA ILE A 112 12.88 50.27 34.92
C ILE A 112 11.46 50.81 34.70
N SER A 113 10.74 51.12 35.78
CA SER A 113 9.38 51.67 35.72
C SER A 113 9.35 53.04 35.04
N PHE A 114 10.35 53.89 35.31
CA PHE A 114 10.49 55.19 34.66
C PHE A 114 10.85 55.04 33.17
N SER A 115 11.88 54.26 32.83
CA SER A 115 12.25 53.99 31.44
C SER A 115 11.13 53.32 30.64
N SER A 116 10.33 52.47 31.28
CA SER A 116 9.15 51.85 30.67
C SER A 116 8.04 52.85 30.39
N LEU A 117 7.88 53.91 31.19
CA LEU A 117 6.95 54.98 30.88
C LEU A 117 7.37 55.74 29.63
N GLU A 118 8.67 56.02 29.51
CA GLU A 118 9.22 56.77 28.38
C GLU A 118 9.08 56.02 27.05
N THR A 119 9.29 54.71 27.07
CA THR A 119 9.47 53.89 25.85
C THR A 119 8.24 53.07 25.43
N LEU A 120 7.35 52.68 26.35
CA LEU A 120 6.26 51.76 26.04
C LEU A 120 4.95 52.48 25.70
N SER A 121 4.11 51.83 24.89
CA SER A 121 2.72 52.27 24.71
C SER A 121 1.90 52.12 25.99
N LYS A 122 0.75 52.80 26.05
CA LYS A 122 -0.14 52.77 27.21
C LYS A 122 -0.57 51.35 27.62
N GLN A 123 -0.84 50.49 26.64
CA GLN A 123 -1.26 49.12 26.88
C GLN A 123 -0.09 48.24 27.37
N GLU A 124 1.09 48.37 26.76
CA GLU A 124 2.31 47.67 27.14
C GLU A 124 2.77 48.03 28.56
N TYR A 125 2.75 49.32 28.90
CA TYR A 125 3.05 49.78 30.25
C TYR A 125 2.04 49.24 31.27
N THR A 126 0.75 49.21 30.91
CA THR A 126 -0.28 48.60 31.77
C THR A 126 -0.04 47.10 31.98
N ASN A 127 0.40 46.38 30.96
CA ASN A 127 0.79 44.97 31.08
C ASN A 127 2.01 44.80 31.98
N PHE A 128 3.02 45.66 31.81
CA PHE A 128 4.20 45.71 32.67
C PHE A 128 3.81 45.87 34.15
N GLN A 129 3.01 46.89 34.46
CA GLN A 129 2.56 47.15 35.83
C GLN A 129 1.77 45.98 36.41
N LYS A 130 0.91 45.33 35.61
CA LYS A 130 0.14 44.15 36.06
C LYS A 130 1.03 42.95 36.33
N GLY A 131 1.96 42.63 35.43
CA GLY A 131 2.89 41.52 35.59
C GLY A 131 3.83 41.70 36.78
N LEU A 132 4.34 42.93 36.97
CA LEU A 132 5.17 43.29 38.11
C LEU A 132 4.42 43.12 39.44
N ASN A 133 3.20 43.65 39.52
CA ASN A 133 2.34 43.50 40.69
C ASN A 133 2.06 42.04 41.03
N GLU A 134 1.72 41.23 40.03
CA GLU A 134 1.40 39.81 40.19
C GLU A 134 2.61 39.05 40.76
N PHE A 135 3.80 39.32 40.22
CA PHE A 135 5.05 38.69 40.65
C PHE A 135 5.45 39.11 42.07
N ILE A 136 5.39 40.40 42.41
CA ILE A 136 5.73 40.88 43.76
C ILE A 136 4.78 40.26 44.81
N LYS A 137 3.48 40.21 44.51
CA LYS A 137 2.47 39.77 45.47
C LYS A 137 2.50 38.26 45.73
N SER A 138 2.75 37.46 44.70
CA SER A 138 2.48 36.02 44.73
C SER A 138 3.59 35.15 44.15
N GLN A 139 4.64 35.75 43.57
CA GLN A 139 5.66 35.09 42.76
C GLN A 139 5.10 34.32 41.55
N ASN A 140 3.85 34.60 41.17
CA ASN A 140 3.29 34.12 39.91
C ASN A 140 3.77 35.02 38.75
N LEU A 141 4.00 34.42 37.59
CA LEU A 141 4.29 35.18 36.37
C LEU A 141 3.01 35.67 35.70
N TYR A 142 1.92 34.91 35.85
CA TYR A 142 0.58 35.29 35.39
C TYR A 142 -0.49 34.48 36.13
N GLN A 143 -1.61 35.12 36.45
CA GLN A 143 -2.78 34.46 37.04
C GLN A 143 -4.08 34.98 36.44
N SER A 144 -4.99 34.06 36.11
CA SER A 144 -6.38 34.33 35.71
C SER A 144 -7.31 33.27 36.29
N LYS A 145 -8.62 33.39 36.05
CA LYS A 145 -9.61 32.37 36.46
C LYS A 145 -9.40 31.02 35.78
N PHE A 146 -8.78 31.00 34.59
CA PHE A 146 -8.71 29.82 33.73
C PHE A 146 -7.31 29.24 33.59
N PHE A 147 -6.28 30.05 33.86
CA PHE A 147 -4.88 29.70 33.65
C PHE A 147 -3.97 30.38 34.66
N ILE A 148 -2.97 29.65 35.14
CA ILE A 148 -1.95 30.11 36.08
C ILE A 148 -0.58 29.70 35.54
N SER A 149 0.35 30.64 35.50
CA SER A 149 1.78 30.39 35.29
C SER A 149 2.55 30.86 36.51
N LYS A 150 3.13 29.92 37.26
CA LYS A 150 3.89 30.23 38.48
C LYS A 150 5.33 29.75 38.40
N SER A 151 6.23 30.49 39.04
CA SER A 151 7.60 30.05 39.33
C SER A 151 7.69 29.54 40.77
N LEU A 152 8.50 28.50 41.00
CA LEU A 152 8.81 27.98 42.33
C LEU A 152 10.23 28.42 42.72
N ASP A 153 10.33 29.12 43.86
CA ASP A 153 11.57 29.66 44.44
C ASP A 153 12.59 30.19 43.41
N PRO A 154 12.19 31.14 42.54
CA PRO A 154 13.08 31.62 41.49
C PRO A 154 14.28 32.39 42.05
N ILE A 155 15.45 32.19 41.43
CA ILE A 155 16.53 33.18 41.45
C ILE A 155 16.20 34.18 40.34
N TYR A 156 16.09 35.48 40.67
CA TYR A 156 15.63 36.47 39.70
C TYR A 156 16.34 37.82 39.79
N SER A 157 16.39 38.51 38.66
CA SER A 157 16.77 39.92 38.53
C SER A 157 15.79 40.66 37.61
N PHE A 158 15.66 41.97 37.83
CA PHE A 158 14.91 42.84 36.94
C PHE A 158 15.87 43.57 36.03
N ASP A 159 15.57 43.61 34.74
CA ASP A 159 16.38 44.29 33.74
C ASP A 159 15.50 45.08 32.77
N PHE A 160 16.13 46.06 32.09
CA PHE A 160 15.56 46.71 30.93
C PHE A 160 16.42 46.36 29.72
N VAL A 161 15.96 45.41 28.92
CA VAL A 161 16.75 44.89 27.79
C VAL A 161 16.53 45.82 26.60
N GLY A 162 17.59 46.43 26.09
CA GLY A 162 17.57 47.18 24.82
C GLY A 162 17.23 46.27 23.64
N GLU A 163 16.78 46.81 22.51
CA GLU A 163 16.51 45.99 21.32
C GLU A 163 17.77 45.25 20.89
N VAL A 164 17.82 43.94 21.17
CA VAL A 164 18.81 43.05 20.58
C VAL A 164 18.22 42.60 19.24
N PRO A 165 18.88 42.87 18.10
CA PRO A 165 18.38 42.43 16.81
C PRO A 165 18.34 40.89 16.80
N THR A 166 17.12 40.35 16.70
CA THR A 166 16.92 38.93 16.42
C THR A 166 17.24 38.71 14.95
N LEU A 167 18.21 37.84 14.66
CA LEU A 167 18.53 37.42 13.29
C LEU A 167 17.24 36.97 12.57
N SER A 168 17.06 37.48 11.36
CA SER A 168 15.91 37.19 10.51
C SER A 168 15.94 35.74 10.01
N ALA A 169 14.78 35.20 9.61
CA ALA A 169 14.70 33.87 9.00
C ALA A 169 15.56 33.76 7.73
N ALA A 170 15.83 34.87 7.04
CA ALA A 170 16.71 34.94 5.87
C ALA A 170 18.19 34.76 6.23
N GLU A 171 18.65 35.28 7.38
CA GLU A 171 20.04 35.14 7.85
C GLU A 171 20.33 33.74 8.41
N ILE A 172 19.30 33.01 8.83
CA ILE A 172 19.40 31.59 9.23
C ILE A 172 19.52 30.67 8.00
N LEU A 173 18.84 31.00 6.89
CA LEU A 173 18.94 30.30 5.61
C LEU A 173 20.29 30.56 4.91
N ALA A 174 20.88 31.75 5.07
CA ALA A 174 22.15 32.13 4.45
C ALA A 174 23.40 31.45 5.06
N ASN A 175 23.28 30.83 6.24
CA ASN A 175 24.40 30.15 6.93
C ASN A 175 24.38 28.62 6.78
N SER A 176 23.43 28.06 6.01
CA SER A 176 23.53 26.72 5.44
C SER A 176 24.07 26.83 4.01
N ASN A 177 25.05 25.98 3.65
CA ASN A 177 25.79 25.94 2.39
C ASN A 177 25.00 26.37 1.13
N PRO A 178 25.67 26.99 0.13
CA PRO A 178 25.02 27.72 -0.95
C PRO A 178 24.16 26.79 -1.83
N VAL A 179 22.88 27.14 -1.95
CA VAL A 179 22.00 26.67 -3.02
C VAL A 179 22.11 27.68 -4.16
N ASP A 180 22.33 27.17 -5.37
CA ASP A 180 22.49 27.91 -6.62
C ASP A 180 21.28 28.83 -6.87
N GLU A 181 21.53 30.11 -7.14
CA GLU A 181 20.56 31.21 -7.06
C GLU A 181 19.68 31.34 -8.32
N ASN A 182 19.71 30.36 -9.21
CA ASN A 182 18.94 30.36 -10.46
C ASN A 182 17.89 29.26 -10.49
N GLN A 183 16.77 29.44 -9.75
CA GLN A 183 15.43 28.93 -10.09
C GLN A 183 14.43 29.23 -8.96
N LEU A 184 13.78 30.39 -9.02
CA LEU A 184 12.55 30.70 -8.27
C LEU A 184 11.51 31.21 -9.27
N PRO A 185 10.30 30.61 -9.36
CA PRO A 185 9.18 31.24 -10.05
C PRO A 185 8.60 32.35 -9.15
N GLU A 186 8.58 33.58 -9.66
CA GLU A 186 7.87 34.69 -9.04
C GLU A 186 6.36 34.39 -8.99
N THR A 187 5.80 34.32 -7.78
CA THR A 187 4.36 34.48 -7.56
C THR A 187 4.12 35.54 -6.50
N SER A 188 3.98 36.77 -6.98
CA SER A 188 3.53 37.92 -6.19
C SER A 188 2.03 37.83 -6.00
N GLN A 189 1.57 37.41 -4.82
CA GLN A 189 0.23 37.75 -4.32
C GLN A 189 0.33 38.40 -2.95
N THR A 190 0.09 39.72 -2.96
CA THR A 190 -0.15 40.56 -1.79
C THR A 190 -1.36 40.02 -1.02
N THR A 191 -1.12 39.48 0.17
CA THR A 191 -2.17 39.16 1.14
C THR A 191 -2.22 40.25 2.21
N ASP A 192 -3.40 40.86 2.29
CA ASP A 192 -3.75 41.94 3.19
C ASP A 192 -3.69 41.47 4.64
N LEU A 193 -2.98 42.23 5.49
CA LEU A 193 -2.74 41.89 6.89
C LEU A 193 -3.91 42.36 7.75
N SER A 194 -4.89 41.47 7.97
CA SER A 194 -5.71 41.54 9.16
C SER A 194 -6.18 40.15 9.59
N GLU A 195 -6.13 39.94 10.92
CA GLU A 195 -6.55 38.76 11.68
C GLU A 195 -5.52 37.64 11.90
N ASN A 196 -5.62 37.09 13.11
CA ASN A 196 -4.52 36.68 13.97
C ASN A 196 -4.77 35.24 14.40
N ASP A 197 -4.52 34.30 13.49
CA ASP A 197 -4.50 32.87 13.76
C ASP A 197 -3.09 32.34 13.55
N ASN A 198 -2.23 32.56 14.55
CA ASN A 198 -0.85 32.11 14.55
C ASN A 198 -0.74 30.63 14.93
N TRP A 199 -1.27 29.76 14.08
CA TRP A 199 -1.02 28.31 14.01
C TRP A 199 -1.04 27.94 12.52
N PRO A 200 -0.09 27.14 11.99
CA PRO A 200 -0.40 26.37 10.80
C PRO A 200 -1.58 25.48 11.19
N SER A 201 -2.70 25.59 10.48
CA SER A 201 -3.79 24.63 10.62
C SER A 201 -3.21 23.23 10.41
N ASP A 202 -3.30 22.40 11.45
CA ASP A 202 -3.15 20.95 11.31
C ASP A 202 -4.45 20.45 10.63
N GLU A 203 -4.60 20.73 9.34
CA GLU A 203 -5.59 20.10 8.45
C GLU A 203 -4.83 19.39 7.32
N GLU A 204 -4.07 18.37 7.70
CA GLU A 204 -3.97 17.14 6.91
C GLU A 204 -4.31 15.97 7.85
N SER A 205 -5.51 16.03 8.43
CA SER A 205 -6.21 14.84 8.86
C SER A 205 -6.71 14.17 7.59
N TRP A 206 -6.23 12.97 7.29
CA TRP A 206 -6.78 12.16 6.22
C TRP A 206 -8.13 11.60 6.68
N ASP A 207 -9.14 12.45 6.76
CA ASP A 207 -10.54 12.05 6.67
C ASP A 207 -10.98 12.35 5.23
N ASN A 208 -10.71 11.41 4.33
CA ASN A 208 -11.25 11.46 2.97
C ASN A 208 -12.59 10.69 2.97
N ASP A 209 -13.58 11.26 3.65
CA ASP A 209 -15.01 10.99 3.40
C ASP A 209 -15.56 12.17 2.61
N THR A 210 -15.22 12.22 1.33
CA THR A 210 -16.00 12.95 0.33
C THR A 210 -16.30 11.99 -0.80
N ASN A 211 -17.59 11.73 -0.97
CA ASN A 211 -18.19 11.08 -2.13
C ASN A 211 -17.66 11.73 -3.41
N ASP A 212 -16.76 11.04 -4.10
CA ASP A 212 -16.64 11.19 -5.54
C ASP A 212 -17.70 10.27 -6.14
N ASP A 213 -18.87 10.87 -6.40
CA ASP A 213 -19.94 10.28 -7.20
C ASP A 213 -19.41 9.96 -8.60
N TRP A 214 -19.06 8.70 -8.82
CA TRP A 214 -19.12 8.07 -10.13
C TRP A 214 -20.26 7.06 -10.09
N PRO A 215 -21.22 7.09 -11.03
CA PRO A 215 -22.38 6.20 -10.97
C PRO A 215 -21.93 4.75 -10.99
N SER A 216 -22.38 4.00 -10.00
CA SER A 216 -22.39 2.55 -10.03
C SER A 216 -23.50 2.09 -10.96
N ASP A 217 -23.16 1.74 -12.19
CA ASP A 217 -24.06 0.94 -13.02
C ASP A 217 -23.50 -0.47 -13.12
N ASP A 218 -24.09 -1.34 -12.28
CA ASP A 218 -24.25 -2.76 -12.55
C ASP A 218 -25.00 -2.90 -13.87
N GLU A 219 -24.35 -3.35 -14.95
CA GLU A 219 -25.07 -4.09 -15.99
C GLU A 219 -24.25 -5.29 -16.47
N GLY A 220 -24.89 -6.46 -16.31
CA GLY A 220 -24.39 -7.74 -16.77
C GLY A 220 -24.38 -7.80 -18.29
N TRP A 221 -23.32 -8.40 -18.82
CA TRP A 221 -23.15 -8.64 -20.24
C TRP A 221 -24.12 -9.74 -20.70
N GLY A 222 -25.30 -9.33 -21.14
CA GLY A 222 -26.17 -10.11 -22.02
C GLY A 222 -25.80 -9.86 -23.48
N ASN A 223 -25.74 -10.95 -24.25
CA ASN A 223 -25.69 -10.95 -25.71
C ASN A 223 -26.84 -10.11 -26.31
N ASP A 224 -26.56 -9.34 -27.37
CA ASP A 224 -27.08 -9.64 -28.70
C ASP A 224 -26.49 -8.72 -29.81
N THR A 225 -26.04 -9.41 -30.85
CA THR A 225 -25.94 -9.10 -32.29
C THR A 225 -25.93 -7.68 -32.84
N ASN A 226 -24.98 -7.50 -33.77
CA ASN A 226 -24.98 -6.69 -34.99
C ASN A 226 -25.20 -5.18 -34.86
N ASP A 227 -24.13 -4.43 -35.04
CA ASP A 227 -24.15 -3.31 -35.98
C ASP A 227 -22.77 -3.15 -36.63
N ASP A 228 -22.81 -3.14 -37.97
CA ASP A 228 -21.70 -2.97 -38.92
C ASP A 228 -21.16 -1.52 -38.90
N TRP A 229 -20.16 -1.24 -39.75
CA TRP A 229 -19.57 0.07 -40.13
C TRP A 229 -18.29 0.52 -39.40
N PRO A 230 -17.34 1.14 -40.12
CA PRO A 230 -16.42 0.54 -41.07
C PRO A 230 -14.95 0.62 -40.57
N SER A 231 -14.11 -0.26 -41.11
CA SER A 231 -12.67 -0.33 -40.85
C SER A 231 -11.92 0.94 -41.27
N ASP A 232 -11.46 1.72 -40.29
CA ASP A 232 -10.36 2.68 -40.48
C ASP A 232 -9.19 2.26 -39.56
N GLU A 233 -8.36 1.35 -40.09
CA GLU A 233 -7.06 1.05 -39.52
C GLU A 233 -6.14 2.28 -39.64
N LYS A 234 -5.81 2.89 -38.51
CA LYS A 234 -4.56 3.63 -38.36
C LYS A 234 -3.65 2.89 -37.39
N SER A 235 -3.20 1.73 -37.86
CA SER A 235 -1.98 1.07 -37.38
C SER A 235 -0.80 2.03 -37.56
N TRP A 236 0.04 2.17 -36.54
CA TRP A 236 1.34 2.84 -36.65
C TRP A 236 2.34 1.91 -37.35
N ASP A 237 2.05 1.54 -38.59
CA ASP A 237 3.00 0.86 -39.46
C ASP A 237 3.83 1.88 -40.22
N ASN A 238 5.11 1.96 -39.85
CA ASN A 238 6.15 2.63 -40.62
C ASN A 238 6.81 1.57 -41.52
N ASP A 239 6.22 1.35 -42.69
CA ASP A 239 6.94 0.76 -43.82
C ASP A 239 7.72 1.87 -44.54
N THR A 240 9.04 1.87 -44.33
CA THR A 240 9.96 2.34 -45.37
C THR A 240 11.11 1.36 -45.46
N ASP A 241 11.04 0.51 -46.50
CA ASP A 241 12.19 -0.16 -47.07
C ASP A 241 13.24 0.89 -47.44
N ASN A 242 14.28 0.99 -46.62
CA ASN A 242 15.56 1.48 -47.07
C ASN A 242 16.67 0.78 -46.29
N THR A 243 17.21 -0.27 -46.89
CA THR A 243 18.46 -0.91 -46.49
C THR A 243 19.56 0.15 -46.40
N SER A 244 19.83 0.61 -45.18
CA SER A 244 21.04 1.34 -44.84
C SER A 244 21.44 0.93 -43.42
N GLN A 245 22.67 0.45 -43.32
CA GLN A 245 23.26 -0.11 -42.11
C GLN A 245 23.01 0.81 -40.91
N ILE A 246 22.39 0.26 -39.87
CA ILE A 246 22.31 0.91 -38.55
C ILE A 246 23.74 0.90 -37.99
N ASN A 247 24.44 2.01 -38.20
CA ASN A 247 25.54 2.40 -37.34
C ASN A 247 24.92 2.79 -36.00
N SER A 248 25.19 1.98 -34.99
CA SER A 248 24.90 2.27 -33.59
C SER A 248 25.85 3.37 -33.10
N ASP A 249 25.42 4.63 -33.21
CA ASP A 249 25.95 5.69 -32.34
C ASP A 249 25.03 5.79 -31.12
N PRO A 250 25.56 5.73 -29.89
CA PRO A 250 24.76 5.87 -28.69
C PRO A 250 24.28 7.33 -28.60
N THR A 251 22.98 7.55 -28.80
CA THR A 251 22.34 8.81 -28.46
C THR A 251 22.60 9.11 -26.99
N THR A 252 23.13 10.31 -26.74
CA THR A 252 23.52 10.89 -25.45
C THR A 252 22.71 10.35 -24.28
N ALA A 253 23.33 9.46 -23.50
CA ALA A 253 22.81 9.05 -22.20
C ALA A 253 22.67 10.30 -21.34
N ARG A 254 21.42 10.71 -21.08
CA ARG A 254 21.12 11.77 -20.14
C ARG A 254 21.26 11.17 -18.75
N GLU A 255 22.14 11.70 -17.91
CA GLU A 255 22.17 11.26 -16.51
C GLU A 255 20.82 11.60 -15.86
N ALA A 256 20.17 10.61 -15.25
CA ALA A 256 18.96 10.82 -14.47
C ALA A 256 19.32 11.63 -13.21
N VAL A 257 19.12 12.95 -13.24
CA VAL A 257 19.37 13.83 -12.10
C VAL A 257 18.04 14.20 -11.46
N TYR A 258 17.58 13.42 -10.48
CA TYR A 258 16.42 13.82 -9.67
C TYR A 258 16.66 13.47 -8.20
N ASN A 259 17.02 14.49 -7.42
CA ASN A 259 16.83 14.44 -5.97
C ASN A 259 16.61 15.87 -5.46
N PHE A 260 15.38 16.38 -5.63
CA PHE A 260 14.90 17.50 -4.82
C PHE A 260 14.35 16.93 -3.51
N GLU A 261 15.24 16.57 -2.58
CA GLU A 261 14.81 16.22 -1.23
C GLU A 261 14.37 17.51 -0.52
N ILE A 262 13.07 17.64 -0.27
CA ILE A 262 12.54 18.78 0.49
C ILE A 262 13.04 18.69 1.93
N ASP A 263 13.82 19.67 2.39
CA ASP A 263 14.23 19.76 3.79
C ASP A 263 13.06 20.25 4.67
N TYR A 264 12.18 19.33 5.03
CA TYR A 264 11.06 19.59 5.94
C TYR A 264 11.51 20.05 7.34
N VAL A 265 12.73 19.72 7.77
CA VAL A 265 13.27 20.16 9.06
C VAL A 265 13.60 21.64 9.01
N ALA A 266 14.27 22.10 7.94
CA ALA A 266 14.52 23.52 7.70
C ALA A 266 13.20 24.30 7.57
N LEU A 267 12.23 23.79 6.81
CA LEU A 267 10.91 24.42 6.69
C LEU A 267 10.19 24.53 8.04
N GLN A 268 10.24 23.49 8.88
CA GLN A 268 9.65 23.51 10.21
C GLN A 268 10.36 24.50 11.15
N ARG A 269 11.68 24.65 11.03
CA ARG A 269 12.47 25.63 11.78
C ARG A 269 12.19 27.06 11.33
N ALA A 270 12.03 27.32 10.04
CA ALA A 270 11.72 28.64 9.51
C ALA A 270 10.36 29.19 9.99
N LYS A 271 9.42 28.30 10.32
CA LYS A 271 8.13 28.65 10.94
C LYS A 271 8.28 29.12 12.39
N TYR A 272 9.37 28.78 13.09
CA TYR A 272 9.58 29.18 14.47
C TYR A 272 9.96 30.66 14.53
N ARG A 273 9.24 31.43 15.35
CA ARG A 273 9.53 32.84 15.61
C ARG A 273 10.16 32.96 16.99
N PRO A 274 11.46 33.28 17.09
CA PRO A 274 12.08 33.62 18.36
C PRO A 274 11.37 34.81 19.00
N ALA A 275 11.31 34.85 20.33
CA ALA A 275 10.77 36.01 21.02
C ALA A 275 11.71 37.21 20.87
N VAL A 276 11.16 38.38 20.55
CA VAL A 276 11.90 39.64 20.60
C VAL A 276 12.10 40.02 22.06
N ILE A 277 13.34 39.95 22.54
CA ILE A 277 13.70 40.31 23.91
C ILE A 277 13.97 41.81 23.96
N SER A 278 12.95 42.60 24.28
CA SER A 278 13.05 44.07 24.39
C SER A 278 12.09 44.63 25.43
N GLY A 279 12.55 45.62 26.19
CA GLY A 279 11.80 46.31 27.24
C GLY A 279 11.98 45.72 28.64
N PRO A 280 11.06 46.01 29.58
CA PRO A 280 11.19 45.56 30.97
C PRO A 280 11.05 44.04 31.06
N SER A 281 12.07 43.39 31.61
CA SER A 281 12.14 41.94 31.77
C SER A 281 12.38 41.54 33.23
N LEU A 282 11.85 40.38 33.56
CA LEU A 282 12.20 39.62 34.76
C LEU A 282 13.01 38.41 34.32
N HIS A 283 14.31 38.43 34.59
CA HIS A 283 15.19 37.31 34.35
C HIS A 283 14.97 36.26 35.45
N LEU A 284 14.82 35.00 35.05
CA LEU A 284 14.70 33.85 35.94
C LEU A 284 15.83 32.88 35.64
N ASP A 285 16.50 32.42 36.69
CA ASP A 285 17.55 31.42 36.61
C ASP A 285 17.22 30.21 37.50
N GLN A 286 17.45 29.01 36.95
CA GLN A 286 17.29 27.70 37.62
C GLN A 286 15.95 27.47 38.35
N THR A 287 14.84 28.05 37.88
CA THR A 287 13.52 27.89 38.54
C THR A 287 12.70 26.74 37.97
N SER A 288 11.68 26.28 38.70
CA SER A 288 10.62 25.43 38.16
C SER A 288 9.38 26.25 37.82
N LEU A 289 8.95 26.19 36.57
CA LEU A 289 7.76 26.81 36.05
C LEU A 289 6.60 25.79 36.01
N ILE A 290 5.45 26.17 36.56
CA ILE A 290 4.23 25.38 36.49
C ILE A 290 3.19 26.14 35.68
N LEU A 291 2.78 25.53 34.56
CA LEU A 291 1.68 25.97 33.71
C LEU A 291 0.46 25.15 34.07
N SER A 292 -0.60 25.76 34.59
CA SER A 292 -1.79 25.06 35.06
C SER A 292 -3.05 25.69 34.50
N SER A 293 -3.92 24.86 33.92
CA SER A 293 -5.30 25.20 33.59
C SER A 293 -6.26 24.35 34.44
N GLN A 294 -7.57 24.51 34.21
CA GLN A 294 -8.59 23.63 34.83
C GLN A 294 -8.51 22.17 34.37
N PHE A 295 -7.83 21.90 33.24
CA PHE A 295 -7.86 20.59 32.58
C PHE A 295 -6.48 19.95 32.42
N ASP A 296 -5.40 20.68 32.63
CA ASP A 296 -4.05 20.14 32.54
C ASP A 296 -3.03 20.96 33.35
N SER A 297 -1.92 20.33 33.70
CA SER A 297 -0.78 20.97 34.33
C SER A 297 0.53 20.44 33.74
N LEU A 298 1.45 21.34 33.40
CA LEU A 298 2.78 21.03 32.91
C LEU A 298 3.82 21.66 33.82
N ILE A 299 4.82 20.86 34.20
CA ILE A 299 5.93 21.29 35.04
C ILE A 299 7.20 21.31 34.19
N ILE A 300 7.82 22.48 34.09
CA ILE A 300 9.09 22.71 33.43
C ILE A 300 10.12 23.04 34.52
N ASN A 301 11.23 22.32 34.58
CA ASN A 301 12.25 22.44 35.62
C ASN A 301 13.55 23.03 35.06
N ASN A 302 14.37 23.61 35.93
CA ASN A 302 15.65 24.23 35.57
C ASN A 302 15.50 25.24 34.42
N VAL A 303 14.45 26.05 34.48
CA VAL A 303 14.11 27.05 33.48
C VAL A 303 15.03 28.24 33.66
N THR A 304 15.70 28.63 32.57
CA THR A 304 16.47 29.88 32.45
C THR A 304 15.86 30.72 31.34
N GLY A 305 15.56 31.99 31.59
CA GLY A 305 14.92 32.84 30.59
C GLY A 305 14.44 34.18 31.11
N ASN A 306 13.78 34.94 30.24
CA ASN A 306 13.28 36.27 30.52
C ASN A 306 11.75 36.31 30.35
N HIS A 307 11.04 36.74 31.39
CA HIS A 307 9.65 37.17 31.27
C HIS A 307 9.62 38.63 30.82
N ILE A 308 9.24 38.84 29.57
CA ILE A 308 9.04 40.17 28.95
C ILE A 308 7.66 40.69 29.35
N LEU A 309 7.64 41.60 30.33
CA LEU A 309 6.44 42.01 31.04
C LEU A 309 5.45 42.77 30.15
N LYS A 310 5.95 43.55 29.18
CA LYS A 310 5.11 44.37 28.27
C LYS A 310 4.12 43.54 27.44
N ASN A 311 4.54 42.33 27.03
CA ASN A 311 3.79 41.46 26.12
C ASN A 311 3.37 40.13 26.76
N ARG A 312 3.70 39.91 28.05
CA ARG A 312 3.44 38.65 28.78
C ARG A 312 4.05 37.43 28.09
N VAL A 313 5.22 37.62 27.46
CA VAL A 313 5.94 36.56 26.76
C VAL A 313 7.05 36.08 27.67
N PHE A 314 7.18 34.77 27.81
CA PHE A 314 8.35 34.15 28.40
C PHE A 314 9.28 33.68 27.27
N ALA A 315 10.52 34.13 27.27
CA ALA A 315 11.58 33.73 26.35
C ALA A 315 12.62 32.90 27.12
N GLY A 316 12.54 31.57 27.00
CA GLY A 316 13.46 30.65 27.65
C GLY A 316 14.61 30.25 26.74
N SER A 317 15.82 30.17 27.31
CA SER A 317 17.04 29.73 26.61
C SER A 317 17.38 28.27 26.91
N SER A 318 17.01 27.78 28.09
CA SER A 318 17.16 26.38 28.46
C SER A 318 16.12 25.95 29.48
N ALA A 319 15.69 24.69 29.37
CA ALA A 319 14.85 24.06 30.37
C ALA A 319 14.90 22.53 30.28
N THR A 320 14.41 21.86 31.32
CA THR A 320 14.25 20.40 31.36
C THR A 320 12.86 20.03 31.79
N MET A 321 12.32 18.95 31.24
CA MET A 321 10.97 18.50 31.55
C MET A 321 10.96 16.98 31.64
N ASN A 322 10.30 16.46 32.67
CA ASN A 322 9.96 15.04 32.69
C ASN A 322 8.60 14.89 31.99
N TRP A 323 8.45 13.83 31.20
CA TRP A 323 7.17 13.53 30.59
C TRP A 323 6.09 13.35 31.68
N PRO A 324 4.87 13.89 31.52
CA PRO A 324 3.89 13.89 32.60
C PRO A 324 3.55 12.48 33.10
N LYS A 325 3.56 12.28 34.43
CA LYS A 325 3.34 10.97 35.08
C LYS A 325 2.01 10.31 34.75
N LYS A 326 0.99 11.10 34.36
CA LYS A 326 -0.31 10.60 33.86
C LYS A 326 -0.17 9.71 32.61
N HIS A 327 0.97 9.80 31.91
CA HIS A 327 1.31 8.96 30.77
C HIS A 327 2.27 7.85 31.21
N GLU A 328 1.75 6.84 31.91
CA GLU A 328 2.54 5.78 32.57
C GLU A 328 3.59 5.14 31.65
N LYS A 329 3.25 4.89 30.37
CA LYS A 329 4.14 4.27 29.37
C LYS A 329 5.35 5.14 29.02
N MET A 330 5.18 6.45 29.12
CA MET A 330 6.16 7.45 28.71
C MET A 330 6.77 8.21 29.90
N ALA A 331 6.36 7.91 31.14
CA ALA A 331 6.68 8.72 32.32
C ALA A 331 8.18 8.85 32.64
N ARG A 332 9.02 7.96 32.10
CA ARG A 332 10.49 7.99 32.26
C ARG A 332 11.21 8.80 31.16
N ALA A 333 10.50 9.24 30.13
CA ALA A 333 11.06 10.11 29.11
C ALA A 333 11.35 11.51 29.67
N LYS A 334 12.45 12.11 29.21
CA LYS A 334 12.87 13.47 29.56
C LYS A 334 13.09 14.30 28.31
N ILE A 335 12.67 15.55 28.36
CA ILE A 335 12.90 16.53 27.29
C ILE A 335 13.85 17.61 27.81
N LYS A 336 14.91 17.88 27.06
CA LYS A 336 15.70 19.11 27.17
C LYS A 336 15.19 20.10 26.13
N LEU A 337 14.86 21.31 26.56
CA LEU A 337 14.46 22.41 25.70
C LEU A 337 15.66 23.37 25.59
N GLY A 338 16.04 23.72 24.37
CA GLY A 338 16.87 24.89 24.05
C GLY A 338 15.99 26.13 23.99
N ASP A 339 16.17 26.99 22.99
CA ASP A 339 15.34 28.20 22.87
C ASP A 339 13.86 27.88 22.67
N PHE A 340 13.01 28.44 23.53
CA PHE A 340 11.55 28.32 23.46
C PHE A 340 10.90 29.62 23.90
N ASN A 341 9.70 29.90 23.39
CA ASN A 341 8.94 31.04 23.88
C ASN A 341 7.45 30.77 23.86
N PHE A 342 6.74 31.45 24.76
CA PHE A 342 5.30 31.30 24.88
C PHE A 342 4.65 32.48 25.60
N ARG A 343 3.35 32.63 25.39
CA ARG A 343 2.56 33.62 26.13
C ARG A 343 2.10 33.05 27.47
N LEU A 344 2.37 33.77 28.55
CA LEU A 344 2.05 33.37 29.92
C LEU A 344 0.55 33.35 30.22
N ASP A 345 -0.28 33.96 29.36
CA ASP A 345 -1.74 33.93 29.49
C ASP A 345 -2.43 32.77 28.75
N ARG A 346 -1.67 31.95 28.01
CA ARG A 346 -2.20 30.79 27.28
C ARG A 346 -1.45 29.48 27.58
N GLY A 347 -0.12 29.56 27.73
CA GLY A 347 0.73 28.42 28.07
C GLY A 347 0.91 27.36 26.98
N ASP A 348 0.34 27.57 25.79
CA ASP A 348 0.62 26.76 24.60
C ASP A 348 1.90 27.23 23.91
N PHE A 349 2.72 26.26 23.49
CA PHE A 349 3.99 26.56 22.86
C PHE A 349 4.54 25.38 22.08
N TRP A 350 5.49 25.70 21.21
CA TRP A 350 6.30 24.70 20.56
C TRP A 350 7.72 25.23 20.37
N THR A 351 8.66 24.33 20.15
CA THR A 351 10.03 24.68 19.79
C THR A 351 10.63 23.58 18.92
N PRO A 352 11.35 23.93 17.83
CA PRO A 352 12.14 22.97 17.05
C PRO A 352 13.48 22.62 17.73
N ASN A 353 13.76 23.22 18.88
CA ASN A 353 15.01 23.10 19.63
C ASN A 353 14.79 22.22 20.87
N ALA A 354 14.28 21.00 20.67
CA ALA A 354 14.10 20.04 21.75
C ALA A 354 15.00 18.82 21.57
N THR A 355 15.34 18.16 22.67
CA THR A 355 16.06 16.88 22.67
C THR A 355 15.37 15.92 23.61
N LEU A 356 14.98 14.76 23.10
CA LEU A 356 14.39 13.67 23.85
C LEU A 356 15.47 12.73 24.37
N ILE A 357 15.36 12.36 25.64
CA ILE A 357 16.20 11.38 26.32
C ILE A 357 15.27 10.33 26.90
N PHE A 358 15.35 9.10 26.40
CA PHE A 358 14.49 8.00 26.86
C PHE A 358 15.24 6.66 26.89
N PRO A 359 16.05 6.41 27.94
CA PRO A 359 16.93 5.24 28.03
C PRO A 359 16.23 3.88 27.93
N ASP A 360 14.93 3.82 28.21
CA ASP A 360 14.14 2.60 28.09
C ASP A 360 13.90 2.17 26.63
N LEU A 361 13.95 3.11 25.68
CA LEU A 361 13.73 2.85 24.25
C LEU A 361 15.01 2.95 23.44
N PHE A 362 15.91 3.89 23.77
CA PHE A 362 17.14 4.13 23.03
C PHE A 362 18.20 4.81 23.91
N THR A 363 19.48 4.60 23.58
CA THR A 363 20.62 5.14 24.36
C THR A 363 20.94 6.59 24.04
N ASP A 364 20.73 7.00 22.79
CA ASP A 364 21.15 8.31 22.30
C ASP A 364 20.17 9.42 22.68
N SER A 365 20.63 10.67 22.69
CA SER A 365 19.75 11.83 22.82
C SER A 365 19.25 12.26 21.44
N ILE A 366 17.93 12.34 21.25
CA ILE A 366 17.32 12.53 19.93
C ILE A 366 16.87 13.99 19.76
N PRO A 367 17.42 14.75 18.80
CA PRO A 367 16.96 16.11 18.52
C PRO A 367 15.61 16.09 17.77
N GLY A 368 14.75 17.04 18.10
CA GLY A 368 13.40 17.09 17.55
C GLY A 368 12.62 18.36 17.90
N THR A 369 11.34 18.34 17.57
CA THR A 369 10.38 19.40 17.86
C THR A 369 9.50 18.98 19.03
N PHE A 370 9.35 19.86 20.02
CA PHE A 370 8.41 19.68 21.13
C PHE A 370 7.19 20.59 20.96
N ARG A 371 5.99 20.11 21.28
CA ARG A 371 4.74 20.87 21.26
C ARG A 371 3.91 20.59 22.51
N TYR A 372 3.30 21.64 23.04
CA TYR A 372 2.35 21.56 24.15
C TYR A 372 1.19 22.53 23.95
N LYS A 373 -0.04 22.06 24.20
CA LYS A 373 -1.25 22.88 24.20
C LYS A 373 -2.21 22.39 25.27
N SER A 374 -2.69 23.31 26.10
CA SER A 374 -3.78 23.04 27.03
C SER A 374 -5.14 23.30 26.35
N LYS A 375 -5.83 22.25 25.88
CA LYS A 375 -7.22 22.30 25.40
C LYS A 375 -8.24 22.36 26.55
N LYS A 376 -9.48 22.67 26.21
CA LYS A 376 -10.63 22.79 27.13
C LYS A 376 -11.21 21.44 27.61
N ASN A 377 -10.56 20.32 27.34
CA ASN A 377 -11.04 18.97 27.68
C ASN A 377 -9.87 18.05 28.09
N ILE A 378 -9.97 17.42 29.27
CA ILE A 378 -8.97 16.51 29.86
C ILE A 378 -8.66 15.33 28.94
N ASN A 379 -9.68 14.70 28.34
CA ASN A 379 -9.51 13.52 27.49
C ASN A 379 -8.77 13.88 26.19
N GLN A 380 -9.10 15.02 25.59
CA GLN A 380 -8.42 15.50 24.38
C GLN A 380 -6.97 15.92 24.67
N ASN A 381 -6.70 16.54 25.82
CA ASN A 381 -5.34 16.87 26.25
C ASN A 381 -4.50 15.62 26.45
N THR A 382 -5.01 14.68 27.23
CA THR A 382 -4.27 13.45 27.58
C THR A 382 -3.97 12.58 26.35
N LYS A 383 -4.82 12.60 25.33
CA LYS A 383 -4.54 11.90 24.06
C LYS A 383 -3.59 12.66 23.12
N ALA A 384 -3.61 13.99 23.13
CA ALA A 384 -2.94 14.77 22.11
C ALA A 384 -1.63 15.41 22.55
N PHE A 385 -1.42 15.71 23.83
CA PHE A 385 -0.26 16.45 24.33
C PHE A 385 0.26 15.90 25.66
N PRO A 386 1.56 16.11 25.97
CA PRO A 386 2.58 16.75 25.13
C PRO A 386 2.97 15.92 23.90
N GLN A 387 3.64 16.56 22.94
CA GLN A 387 4.18 15.91 21.75
C GLN A 387 5.67 16.19 21.59
N PHE A 388 6.40 15.18 21.16
CA PHE A 388 7.76 15.31 20.67
C PHE A 388 7.86 14.55 19.34
N THR A 389 8.50 15.12 18.32
CA THR A 389 8.76 14.44 17.03
C THR A 389 10.24 14.61 16.68
N SER A 390 10.95 13.52 16.35
CA SER A 390 12.35 13.57 15.93
C SER A 390 12.52 14.33 14.60
N ASN A 391 13.69 14.92 14.40
CA ASN A 391 13.99 15.61 13.14
C ASN A 391 14.28 14.64 11.99
N LYS A 392 14.98 13.54 12.28
CA LYS A 392 15.46 12.55 11.31
C LYS A 392 14.92 11.14 11.59
N ASN A 393 15.07 10.27 10.59
CA ASN A 393 14.66 8.85 10.61
C ASN A 393 15.85 7.90 10.80
N ASN A 394 16.62 8.07 11.87
CA ASN A 394 17.81 7.25 12.14
C ASN A 394 17.80 6.59 13.53
N ILE A 395 16.67 6.61 14.22
CA ILE A 395 16.52 5.99 15.53
C ILE A 395 16.26 4.49 15.35
N SER A 396 17.05 3.67 16.03
CA SER A 396 16.87 2.22 16.04
C SER A 396 16.14 1.80 17.31
N LEU A 397 15.02 1.09 17.16
CA LEU A 397 14.24 0.50 18.24
C LEU A 397 14.18 -1.01 18.05
N THR A 398 14.16 -1.74 19.14
CA THR A 398 14.00 -3.19 19.13
C THR A 398 12.88 -3.59 20.07
N PHE A 399 11.97 -4.42 19.58
CA PHE A 399 10.82 -4.90 20.34
C PHE A 399 10.83 -6.44 20.38
N PHE A 400 10.10 -6.98 21.35
CA PHE A 400 9.75 -8.41 21.42
C PHE A 400 10.98 -9.33 21.32
N ASP A 401 11.98 -9.08 22.17
CA ASP A 401 13.20 -9.89 22.28
C ASP A 401 14.02 -9.96 20.97
N GLY A 402 14.00 -8.89 20.17
CA GLY A 402 14.78 -8.80 18.93
C GLY A 402 14.03 -9.22 17.67
N LYS A 403 12.83 -9.79 17.79
CA LYS A 403 12.02 -10.27 16.65
C LYS A 403 11.50 -9.13 15.77
N VAL A 404 11.36 -7.93 16.32
CA VAL A 404 10.94 -6.76 15.57
C VAL A 404 11.96 -5.65 15.74
N GLN A 405 12.51 -5.21 14.62
CA GLN A 405 13.53 -4.17 14.55
C GLN A 405 12.96 -3.00 13.75
N TYR A 406 13.06 -1.79 14.28
CA TYR A 406 12.60 -0.59 13.62
C TYR A 406 13.75 0.39 13.49
N LYS A 407 13.92 0.98 12.31
CA LYS A 407 14.87 2.06 12.06
C LYS A 407 14.12 3.21 11.38
N GLY A 408 13.93 4.31 12.10
CA GLY A 408 13.16 5.43 11.57
C GLY A 408 13.05 6.59 12.56
N GLY A 409 11.98 7.37 12.42
CA GLY A 409 11.69 8.52 13.28
C GLY A 409 10.94 8.11 14.53
N VAL A 410 10.92 8.96 15.55
CA VAL A 410 10.14 8.73 16.76
C VAL A 410 9.33 9.96 17.11
N GLN A 411 8.04 9.74 17.32
CA GLN A 411 7.11 10.67 17.91
C GLN A 411 6.52 10.09 19.21
N LEU A 412 6.60 10.86 20.29
CA LEU A 412 5.84 10.62 21.51
C LEU A 412 4.64 11.56 21.50
N LYS A 413 3.43 11.01 21.65
CA LYS A 413 2.18 11.79 21.69
C LYS A 413 1.33 11.32 22.86
N GLY A 414 1.37 12.06 23.98
CA GLY A 414 0.75 11.60 25.22
C GLY A 414 1.29 10.24 25.67
N ASN A 415 0.48 9.18 25.52
CA ASN A 415 0.86 7.78 25.79
C ASN A 415 1.24 6.97 24.55
N ASP A 416 1.08 7.52 23.34
CA ASP A 416 1.32 6.82 22.09
C ASP A 416 2.79 6.97 21.64
N LEU A 417 3.36 5.86 21.16
CA LEU A 417 4.62 5.80 20.43
C LEU A 417 4.30 5.66 18.94
N ILE A 418 4.79 6.60 18.14
CA ILE A 418 4.58 6.62 16.69
C ILE A 418 5.94 6.70 16.01
N GLY A 419 6.20 5.83 15.04
CA GLY A 419 7.39 5.84 14.21
C GLY A 419 7.25 6.83 13.07
N THR A 420 7.65 8.09 13.27
CA THR A 420 7.63 9.14 12.25
C THR A 420 8.59 10.28 12.61
N ALA A 421 9.00 11.08 11.64
CA ALA A 421 9.87 12.24 11.83
C ALA A 421 9.39 13.47 11.05
N ILE A 422 9.91 14.64 11.41
CA ILE A 422 9.67 15.89 10.67
C ILE A 422 10.17 15.78 9.23
N SER A 423 11.28 15.06 8.97
CA SER A 423 11.82 14.84 7.62
C SER A 423 10.89 14.11 6.65
N LYS A 424 9.80 13.48 7.13
CA LYS A 424 8.85 12.66 6.34
C LYS A 424 9.45 11.48 5.55
N ALA A 425 10.77 11.28 5.55
CA ALA A 425 11.38 10.10 4.94
C ALA A 425 10.78 8.79 5.52
N PRO A 426 10.75 7.68 4.76
CA PRO A 426 10.22 6.43 5.25
C PRO A 426 11.11 5.83 6.35
N GLY A 427 10.50 5.29 7.39
CA GLY A 427 11.15 4.38 8.34
C GLY A 427 11.04 2.94 7.85
N GLU A 428 11.91 2.06 8.36
CA GLU A 428 11.95 0.63 8.03
C GLU A 428 11.62 -0.20 9.27
N LEU A 429 10.70 -1.15 9.12
CA LEU A 429 10.33 -2.15 10.12
C LEU A 429 10.66 -3.54 9.59
N ILE A 430 11.49 -4.28 10.31
CA ILE A 430 11.86 -5.66 10.01
C ILE A 430 11.22 -6.58 11.05
N ILE A 431 10.43 -7.54 10.59
CA ILE A 431 9.83 -8.59 11.41
C ILE A 431 10.49 -9.91 11.04
N LEU A 432 11.10 -10.56 12.03
CA LEU A 432 11.83 -11.81 11.90
C LEU A 432 10.98 -12.98 12.39
N ASP A 433 10.96 -14.06 11.62
CA ASP A 433 10.26 -15.29 11.98
C ASP A 433 11.08 -16.20 12.91
N GLY A 434 12.40 -15.95 13.02
CA GLY A 434 13.35 -16.76 13.79
C GLY A 434 14.00 -17.92 13.03
N LYS A 435 13.63 -18.18 11.77
CA LYS A 435 14.25 -19.17 10.87
C LYS A 435 15.09 -18.53 9.75
N GLY A 436 15.29 -17.22 9.81
CA GLY A 436 16.08 -16.45 8.84
C GLY A 436 15.25 -15.75 7.76
N ARG A 437 13.91 -15.92 7.77
CA ARG A 437 12.98 -15.25 6.87
C ARG A 437 12.53 -13.93 7.51
N LYS A 438 12.23 -12.93 6.69
CA LYS A 438 11.89 -11.59 7.20
C LYS A 438 10.87 -10.86 6.34
N ALA A 439 9.98 -10.12 6.99
CA ALA A 439 9.18 -9.08 6.34
C ALA A 439 9.85 -7.73 6.59
N ILE A 440 10.11 -6.98 5.52
CA ILE A 440 10.61 -5.61 5.55
C ILE A 440 9.47 -4.72 5.11
N ILE A 441 9.06 -3.78 5.96
CA ILE A 441 8.00 -2.83 5.68
C ILE A 441 8.62 -1.43 5.73
N LYS A 442 8.37 -0.59 4.72
CA LYS A 442 8.76 0.83 4.77
C LYS A 442 7.55 1.72 4.69
N SER A 443 7.49 2.73 5.56
CA SER A 443 6.38 3.70 5.61
C SER A 443 6.81 4.99 6.30
N GLU A 444 6.17 6.10 5.98
CA GLU A 444 6.35 7.39 6.68
C GLU A 444 5.85 7.36 8.13
N LYS A 445 4.96 6.41 8.46
CA LYS A 445 4.31 6.31 9.76
C LYS A 445 4.03 4.87 10.20
N PHE A 446 4.52 4.53 11.39
CA PHE A 446 4.15 3.31 12.13
C PHE A 446 3.47 3.67 13.45
N ASP A 447 2.36 3.02 13.79
CA ASP A 447 1.69 3.19 15.09
C ASP A 447 2.04 2.00 16.00
N PHE A 448 2.83 2.24 17.06
CA PHE A 448 3.23 1.21 18.02
C PHE A 448 2.25 1.18 19.21
N LYS A 449 1.50 0.09 19.34
CA LYS A 449 0.60 -0.19 20.48
C LYS A 449 1.19 -1.33 21.33
N ASP A 450 0.52 -1.68 22.43
CA ASP A 450 1.07 -2.61 23.44
C ASP A 450 1.39 -4.01 22.92
N SER A 451 0.62 -4.50 21.97
CA SER A 451 0.80 -5.84 21.39
C SER A 451 0.70 -5.83 19.88
N VAL A 452 0.47 -4.67 19.28
CA VAL A 452 0.16 -4.53 17.86
C VAL A 452 0.97 -3.39 17.27
N ILE A 453 1.48 -3.59 16.06
CA ILE A 453 2.09 -2.55 15.25
C ILE A 453 1.23 -2.39 13.99
N LEU A 454 0.88 -1.15 13.66
CA LEU A 454 0.04 -0.80 12.52
C LEU A 454 0.78 0.13 11.57
N THR A 455 0.52 0.00 10.27
CA THR A 455 1.00 0.93 9.24
C THR A 455 -0.07 1.07 8.16
N HIS A 456 -0.10 2.23 7.51
CA HIS A 456 -0.85 2.50 6.29
C HIS A 456 0.08 3.08 5.23
N ASN A 457 -0.30 2.99 3.96
CA ASN A 457 0.47 3.51 2.82
C ASN A 457 1.96 3.08 2.86
N GLY A 458 2.24 1.84 3.26
CA GLY A 458 3.59 1.28 3.28
C GLY A 458 3.92 0.50 2.02
N GLU A 459 5.18 0.20 1.80
CA GLU A 459 5.63 -0.88 0.91
C GLU A 459 6.03 -2.09 1.77
N ILE A 460 5.88 -3.30 1.23
CA ILE A 460 6.33 -4.54 1.86
C ILE A 460 7.22 -5.34 0.91
N SER A 461 8.28 -5.92 1.47
CA SER A 461 9.10 -6.96 0.86
C SER A 461 9.24 -8.12 1.85
N ILE A 462 8.76 -9.30 1.49
CA ILE A 462 8.97 -10.52 2.26
C ILE A 462 10.11 -11.28 1.60
N ILE A 463 11.19 -11.50 2.35
CA ILE A 463 12.38 -12.19 1.88
C ILE A 463 12.40 -13.60 2.48
N THR A 464 12.38 -14.60 1.60
CA THR A 464 12.33 -16.02 1.94
C THR A 464 13.33 -16.79 1.09
N ASN A 465 14.35 -17.43 1.68
CA ASN A 465 15.39 -18.20 0.98
C ASN A 465 15.98 -17.46 -0.26
N SER A 466 15.41 -17.67 -1.45
CA SER A 466 15.80 -17.11 -2.75
C SER A 466 14.76 -16.19 -3.40
N ASP A 467 13.64 -15.91 -2.73
CA ASP A 467 12.47 -15.19 -3.26
C ASP A 467 12.21 -13.87 -2.53
N SER A 468 11.57 -12.95 -3.24
CA SER A 468 11.01 -11.71 -2.69
C SER A 468 9.56 -11.53 -3.12
N LEU A 469 8.63 -11.63 -2.18
CA LEU A 469 7.27 -11.18 -2.41
C LEU A 469 7.15 -9.68 -2.11
N PHE A 470 6.73 -8.89 -3.08
CA PHE A 470 6.71 -7.43 -2.99
C PHE A 470 5.33 -6.82 -3.24
N HIS A 471 4.99 -5.74 -2.55
CA HIS A 471 3.86 -4.88 -2.89
C HIS A 471 4.13 -3.41 -2.52
N PRO A 472 3.83 -2.43 -3.41
CA PRO A 472 4.21 -1.02 -3.21
C PRO A 472 3.26 -0.22 -2.32
N GLY A 473 2.05 -0.72 -2.03
CA GLY A 473 1.03 0.03 -1.28
C GLY A 473 0.14 -0.84 -0.40
N ILE A 474 0.49 -0.96 0.87
CA ILE A 474 -0.16 -1.85 1.83
C ILE A 474 -0.52 -1.15 3.14
N ALA A 475 -1.57 -1.66 3.78
CA ALA A 475 -1.81 -1.53 5.19
C ALA A 475 -1.33 -2.82 5.88
N MET A 476 -0.77 -2.70 7.09
CA MET A 476 -0.33 -3.89 7.84
C MET A 476 -0.72 -3.83 9.31
N ARG A 477 -0.88 -5.02 9.87
CA ARG A 477 -1.02 -5.29 11.28
C ARG A 477 -0.13 -6.46 11.67
N TYR A 478 0.82 -6.21 12.55
CA TYR A 478 1.55 -7.26 13.24
C TYR A 478 1.01 -7.41 14.66
N ASP A 479 0.50 -8.59 15.01
CA ASP A 479 0.01 -8.90 16.35
C ASP A 479 0.96 -9.87 17.06
N LYS A 480 1.57 -9.41 18.16
CA LYS A 480 2.52 -10.19 18.94
C LYS A 480 1.85 -11.36 19.69
N ARG A 481 0.58 -11.23 20.09
CA ARG A 481 -0.10 -12.26 20.90
C ARG A 481 -0.41 -13.49 20.05
N GLU A 482 -0.74 -13.26 18.80
CA GLU A 482 -1.01 -14.29 17.80
C GLU A 482 0.22 -14.65 16.97
N ASN A 483 1.33 -13.92 17.16
CA ASN A 483 2.54 -13.98 16.33
C ASN A 483 2.22 -13.97 14.83
N ARG A 484 1.41 -12.99 14.39
CA ARG A 484 0.81 -12.97 13.05
C ARG A 484 0.98 -11.62 12.37
N LEU A 485 1.50 -11.64 11.15
CA LEU A 485 1.48 -10.51 10.23
C LEU A 485 0.28 -10.64 9.30
N THR A 486 -0.52 -9.59 9.22
CA THR A 486 -1.61 -9.46 8.25
C THR A 486 -1.41 -8.20 7.44
N VAL A 487 -1.54 -8.33 6.12
CA VAL A 487 -1.29 -7.27 5.16
C VAL A 487 -2.52 -7.17 4.26
N TRP A 488 -2.97 -5.95 4.02
CA TRP A 488 -4.05 -5.64 3.10
C TRP A 488 -3.53 -4.69 2.03
N ARG A 489 -4.04 -4.83 0.81
CA ARG A 489 -3.83 -3.80 -0.21
C ARG A 489 -4.60 -2.54 0.20
N GLU A 490 -3.95 -1.38 0.04
CA GLU A 490 -4.62 -0.09 0.26
C GLU A 490 -5.58 0.21 -0.89
N LYS A 491 -6.66 0.96 -0.63
CA LYS A 491 -7.69 1.29 -1.64
C LYS A 491 -7.11 1.97 -2.89
N LYS A 492 -6.05 2.77 -2.73
CA LYS A 492 -5.34 3.42 -3.85
C LYS A 492 -4.65 2.40 -4.79
N TYR A 493 -4.37 1.20 -4.28
CA TYR A 493 -3.66 0.10 -4.95
C TYR A 493 -4.53 -1.15 -5.09
N ASP A 494 -5.87 -0.99 -5.12
CA ASP A 494 -6.83 -2.11 -5.08
C ASP A 494 -6.76 -3.04 -6.31
N VAL A 495 -6.13 -2.59 -7.40
CA VAL A 495 -5.86 -3.40 -8.60
C VAL A 495 -4.38 -3.74 -8.78
N SER A 496 -3.49 -3.22 -7.91
CA SER A 496 -2.06 -3.57 -7.93
C SER A 496 -1.88 -4.98 -7.38
N PRO A 497 -1.15 -5.88 -8.07
CA PRO A 497 -0.91 -7.23 -7.57
C PRO A 497 0.31 -7.28 -6.63
N PHE A 498 0.41 -8.34 -5.82
CA PHE A 498 1.67 -8.74 -5.22
C PHE A 498 2.58 -9.34 -6.29
N TYR A 499 3.86 -9.05 -6.23
CA TYR A 499 4.88 -9.58 -7.14
C TYR A 499 5.62 -10.71 -6.47
N ASP A 500 5.54 -11.93 -7.02
CA ASP A 500 6.28 -13.11 -6.60
C ASP A 500 7.40 -13.38 -7.61
N THR A 501 8.65 -13.12 -7.22
CA THR A 501 9.79 -13.15 -8.14
C THR A 501 10.33 -14.55 -8.38
N TYR A 502 10.14 -15.49 -7.46
CA TYR A 502 10.55 -16.89 -7.63
C TYR A 502 9.62 -17.65 -8.57
N HIS A 503 8.31 -17.46 -8.42
CA HIS A 503 7.35 -18.10 -9.31
C HIS A 503 7.17 -17.33 -10.62
N ASN A 504 7.62 -16.07 -10.71
CA ASN A 504 7.36 -15.15 -11.83
C ASN A 504 5.84 -14.95 -12.06
N ILE A 505 5.11 -14.71 -10.98
CA ILE A 505 3.65 -14.55 -10.96
C ILE A 505 3.26 -13.24 -10.26
N LEU A 506 2.22 -12.60 -10.78
CA LEU A 506 1.50 -11.50 -10.16
C LEU A 506 0.25 -12.05 -9.46
N ILE A 507 0.10 -11.77 -8.17
CA ILE A 507 -0.98 -12.28 -7.33
C ILE A 507 -1.94 -11.13 -7.00
N GLY A 508 -3.12 -11.13 -7.64
CA GLY A 508 -4.21 -10.22 -7.35
C GLY A 508 -5.09 -10.77 -6.22
N ALA A 509 -4.69 -10.54 -4.98
CA ALA A 509 -5.45 -10.90 -3.78
C ALA A 509 -5.51 -9.73 -2.79
N ASP A 510 -6.63 -9.55 -2.08
CA ASP A 510 -6.79 -8.40 -1.16
C ASP A 510 -5.91 -8.48 0.08
N GLN A 511 -5.70 -9.70 0.57
CA GLN A 511 -5.08 -9.94 1.86
C GLN A 511 -3.99 -11.01 1.76
N LEU A 512 -2.87 -10.73 2.42
CA LEU A 512 -1.82 -11.67 2.74
C LEU A 512 -1.78 -11.89 4.25
N ILE A 513 -1.72 -13.16 4.66
CA ILE A 513 -1.66 -13.56 6.07
C ILE A 513 -0.47 -14.47 6.27
N TRP A 514 0.45 -14.04 7.14
CA TRP A 514 1.60 -14.83 7.55
C TRP A 514 1.57 -15.06 9.07
N PRO A 515 1.11 -16.25 9.52
CA PRO A 515 1.35 -16.72 10.88
C PRO A 515 2.84 -17.05 11.02
N MET A 516 3.57 -16.30 11.84
CA MET A 516 5.03 -16.39 11.93
C MET A 516 5.52 -17.70 12.57
N ASP A 517 4.63 -18.43 13.25
CA ASP A 517 4.91 -19.77 13.78
C ASP A 517 4.75 -20.89 12.73
N HIS A 518 4.18 -20.57 11.56
CA HIS A 518 3.90 -21.54 10.49
C HIS A 518 4.78 -21.29 9.27
N ASP A 519 5.05 -22.35 8.51
CA ASP A 519 5.86 -22.31 7.28
C ASP A 519 5.02 -22.05 6.04
N SER A 520 3.99 -21.20 6.16
CA SER A 520 3.18 -20.79 5.02
C SER A 520 2.67 -19.35 5.08
N ILE A 521 2.55 -18.75 3.90
CA ILE A 521 1.91 -17.45 3.66
C ILE A 521 0.63 -17.70 2.88
N ASN A 522 -0.49 -17.14 3.33
CA ASN A 522 -1.80 -17.40 2.75
C ASN A 522 -2.37 -16.15 2.09
N PHE A 523 -3.02 -16.34 0.93
CA PHE A 523 -3.64 -15.28 0.13
C PHE A 523 -5.14 -15.46 0.09
N LYS A 524 -5.88 -14.36 0.21
CA LYS A 524 -7.34 -14.40 0.25
C LYS A 524 -7.98 -13.13 -0.33
N MET A 525 -9.13 -13.29 -0.99
CA MET A 525 -10.07 -12.19 -1.24
C MET A 525 -10.90 -11.90 0.00
N THR A 526 -10.89 -10.64 0.45
CA THR A 526 -11.76 -10.15 1.53
C THR A 526 -13.01 -9.47 0.99
N SER A 527 -12.92 -8.94 -0.22
CA SER A 527 -13.99 -8.23 -0.91
C SER A 527 -14.92 -9.20 -1.66
N GLY A 528 -16.19 -8.80 -1.82
CA GLY A 528 -17.14 -9.49 -2.68
C GLY A 528 -17.72 -10.82 -2.16
N ASN A 529 -17.59 -11.18 -0.88
CA ASN A 529 -18.16 -12.43 -0.30
C ASN A 529 -17.83 -13.71 -1.11
N GLY A 530 -16.64 -13.79 -1.71
CA GLY A 530 -16.24 -14.91 -2.57
C GLY A 530 -16.80 -14.88 -4.00
N LEU A 531 -17.45 -13.78 -4.41
CA LEU A 531 -17.90 -13.52 -5.79
C LEU A 531 -16.72 -13.14 -6.70
N LEU A 532 -15.82 -12.29 -6.19
CA LEU A 532 -14.61 -11.87 -6.90
C LEU A 532 -13.51 -12.92 -6.75
N PRO A 533 -12.87 -13.34 -7.86
CA PRO A 533 -11.76 -14.28 -7.80
C PRO A 533 -10.45 -13.58 -7.41
N ALA A 534 -9.56 -14.30 -6.74
CA ALA A 534 -8.15 -13.94 -6.74
C ALA A 534 -7.56 -14.31 -8.11
N THR A 535 -6.60 -13.52 -8.59
CA THR A 535 -5.94 -13.76 -9.89
C THR A 535 -4.48 -14.11 -9.69
N PHE A 536 -3.98 -15.02 -10.53
CA PHE A 536 -2.56 -15.40 -10.60
C PHE A 536 -2.15 -15.32 -12.06
N GLU A 537 -1.30 -14.35 -12.38
CA GLU A 537 -0.98 -13.96 -13.75
C GLU A 537 0.53 -14.05 -13.98
N SER A 538 0.95 -14.62 -15.11
CA SER A 538 2.36 -14.60 -15.51
C SER A 538 2.88 -13.18 -15.67
N ILE A 539 4.13 -12.92 -15.28
CA ILE A 539 4.78 -11.62 -15.57
C ILE A 539 4.94 -11.35 -17.09
N ASP A 540 4.89 -12.40 -17.92
CA ASP A 540 4.96 -12.34 -19.38
C ASP A 540 3.56 -12.44 -20.04
N PHE A 541 2.48 -12.37 -19.26
CA PHE A 541 1.12 -12.30 -19.76
C PHE A 541 0.87 -11.01 -20.53
N PHE A 542 0.21 -11.09 -21.68
CA PHE A 542 -0.23 -9.92 -22.44
C PHE A 542 -1.68 -10.10 -22.92
N ASN A 543 -2.42 -8.99 -22.89
CA ASN A 543 -3.76 -8.93 -23.45
C ASN A 543 -3.94 -7.58 -24.16
N PHE A 544 -4.23 -7.64 -25.46
CA PHE A 544 -4.34 -6.45 -26.31
C PHE A 544 -5.48 -5.52 -25.88
N ASN A 545 -6.65 -6.06 -25.52
CA ASN A 545 -7.78 -5.25 -25.05
C ASN A 545 -7.46 -4.50 -23.75
N ARG A 546 -6.72 -5.14 -22.83
CA ARG A 546 -6.23 -4.47 -21.61
C ARG A 546 -5.22 -3.38 -21.93
N TYR A 547 -4.35 -3.58 -22.92
CA TYR A 547 -3.42 -2.54 -23.38
C TYR A 547 -4.20 -1.35 -23.94
N GLU A 548 -5.04 -1.56 -24.95
CA GLU A 548 -5.86 -0.49 -25.56
C GLU A 548 -6.72 0.26 -24.53
N GLY A 549 -7.30 -0.45 -23.55
CA GLY A 549 -8.09 0.15 -22.48
C GLY A 549 -7.30 1.11 -21.56
N LEU A 550 -5.98 0.99 -21.48
CA LEU A 550 -5.13 1.88 -20.67
C LEU A 550 -4.91 3.25 -21.33
N ASN A 551 -5.33 3.45 -22.57
CA ASN A 551 -5.35 4.76 -23.20
C ASN A 551 -6.26 5.73 -22.42
N GLY A 552 -7.34 5.19 -21.83
CA GLY A 552 -8.27 5.93 -20.99
C GLY A 552 -8.78 7.19 -21.68
N PRO A 553 -8.84 8.35 -20.99
CA PRO A 553 -9.25 9.61 -21.59
C PRO A 553 -8.09 10.39 -22.26
N TYR A 554 -6.89 9.83 -22.33
CA TYR A 554 -5.71 10.55 -22.81
C TYR A 554 -5.61 10.51 -24.33
N SER A 555 -5.05 11.57 -24.94
CA SER A 555 -4.74 11.60 -26.38
C SER A 555 -3.49 10.80 -26.77
N PHE A 556 -2.85 10.16 -25.79
CA PHE A 556 -1.65 9.37 -25.93
C PHE A 556 -1.76 8.13 -25.05
N HIS A 557 -1.12 7.04 -25.47
CA HIS A 557 -1.07 5.83 -24.66
C HIS A 557 -0.04 5.98 -23.54
N PRO A 558 -0.40 5.87 -22.24
CA PRO A 558 0.52 6.04 -21.11
C PRO A 558 1.78 5.16 -21.18
N ILE A 559 1.61 3.85 -21.45
CA ILE A 559 2.73 2.92 -21.65
C ILE A 559 3.56 3.35 -22.87
N GLY A 560 2.91 3.57 -24.02
CA GLY A 560 3.56 4.00 -25.26
C GLY A 560 4.45 5.22 -25.08
N LEU A 561 3.90 6.31 -24.53
CA LEU A 561 4.63 7.55 -24.27
C LEU A 561 5.85 7.32 -23.37
N SER A 562 5.64 6.65 -22.24
CA SER A 562 6.65 6.48 -21.20
C SER A 562 7.79 5.56 -21.65
N VAL A 563 7.45 4.42 -22.27
CA VAL A 563 8.44 3.46 -22.74
C VAL A 563 9.21 4.02 -23.93
N PHE A 564 8.54 4.73 -24.84
CA PHE A 564 9.21 5.38 -25.97
C PHE A 564 10.23 6.42 -25.49
N TYR A 565 9.85 7.27 -24.54
CA TYR A 565 10.77 8.24 -23.91
C TYR A 565 11.97 7.53 -23.26
N ALA A 566 11.70 6.51 -22.44
CA ALA A 566 12.72 5.72 -21.76
C ALA A 566 13.70 5.08 -22.76
N GLN A 567 13.22 4.49 -23.85
CA GLN A 567 14.06 3.90 -24.88
C GLN A 567 14.87 4.95 -25.66
N LYS A 568 14.29 6.10 -25.98
CA LYS A 568 14.96 7.20 -26.70
C LYS A 568 16.23 7.67 -25.98
N TYR A 569 16.22 7.70 -24.65
CA TYR A 569 17.33 8.19 -23.82
C TYR A 569 18.10 7.09 -23.07
N GLY A 570 17.76 5.82 -23.26
CA GLY A 570 18.40 4.70 -22.56
C GLY A 570 18.13 4.68 -21.04
N LEU A 571 16.96 5.14 -20.62
CA LEU A 571 16.54 5.27 -19.22
C LEU A 571 15.56 4.18 -18.81
N THR A 572 15.41 3.98 -17.50
CA THR A 572 14.29 3.23 -16.89
C THR A 572 13.55 4.07 -15.84
N GLU A 573 14.10 5.24 -15.52
CA GLU A 573 13.60 6.19 -14.54
C GLU A 573 13.68 7.60 -15.11
N PHE A 574 12.69 8.44 -14.83
CA PHE A 574 12.61 9.82 -15.30
C PHE A 574 11.65 10.63 -14.41
N ASN A 575 11.60 11.95 -14.62
CA ASN A 575 10.59 12.79 -13.96
C ASN A 575 9.43 13.10 -14.92
N GLU A 576 8.20 13.10 -14.41
CA GLU A 576 6.99 13.42 -15.18
C GLU A 576 7.04 14.78 -15.90
N ILE A 577 7.76 15.78 -15.34
CA ILE A 577 7.90 17.12 -15.93
C ILE A 577 8.71 17.05 -17.23
N GLU A 578 9.57 16.06 -17.38
CA GLU A 578 10.37 15.87 -18.59
C GLU A 578 9.53 15.36 -19.75
N LEU A 579 8.58 14.46 -19.49
CA LEU A 579 7.58 14.04 -20.48
C LEU A 579 6.72 15.24 -20.90
N SER A 580 6.30 16.06 -19.95
CA SER A 580 5.53 17.28 -20.22
C SER A 580 6.31 18.26 -21.10
N SER A 581 7.60 18.46 -20.82
CA SER A 581 8.46 19.39 -21.55
C SER A 581 8.86 18.89 -22.93
N GLU A 582 9.18 17.59 -23.07
CA GLU A 582 9.63 16.98 -24.33
C GLU A 582 8.51 16.88 -25.37
N TYR A 583 7.30 16.59 -24.92
CA TYR A 583 6.16 16.34 -25.81
C TYR A 583 5.10 17.45 -25.76
N GLU A 584 5.37 18.56 -25.08
CA GLU A 584 4.45 19.70 -24.91
C GLU A 584 3.07 19.29 -24.37
N LEU A 585 3.05 18.29 -23.48
CA LEU A 585 1.83 17.76 -22.87
C LEU A 585 1.54 18.43 -21.52
N ASP A 586 0.27 18.65 -21.19
CA ASP A 586 -0.12 19.19 -19.88
C ASP A 586 0.28 18.21 -18.76
N VAL A 587 1.07 18.72 -17.79
CA VAL A 587 1.57 17.92 -16.66
C VAL A 587 0.46 17.24 -15.86
N ARG A 588 -0.77 17.78 -15.84
CA ARG A 588 -1.92 17.15 -15.15
C ARG A 588 -2.30 15.82 -15.79
N PHE A 589 -2.26 15.73 -17.12
CA PHE A 589 -2.53 14.47 -17.83
C PHE A 589 -1.38 13.48 -17.65
N ILE A 590 -0.12 13.94 -17.66
CA ILE A 590 1.04 13.09 -17.37
C ILE A 590 0.95 12.51 -15.95
N LYS A 591 0.66 13.35 -14.94
CA LYS A 591 0.44 12.90 -13.55
C LYS A 591 -0.64 11.84 -13.45
N GLY A 592 -1.77 12.05 -14.13
CA GLY A 592 -2.85 11.07 -14.23
C GLY A 592 -2.39 9.75 -14.86
N ALA A 593 -1.68 9.83 -15.97
CA ALA A 593 -1.12 8.69 -16.68
C ALA A 593 -0.09 7.91 -15.82
N MET A 594 0.81 8.60 -15.12
CA MET A 594 1.81 7.96 -14.24
C MET A 594 1.15 7.29 -13.04
N LYS A 595 0.10 7.93 -12.46
CA LYS A 595 -0.74 7.32 -11.42
C LYS A 595 -1.42 6.05 -11.95
N MET A 596 -1.96 6.08 -13.16
CA MET A 596 -2.57 4.90 -13.79
C MET A 596 -1.54 3.77 -14.00
N LEU A 597 -0.38 4.07 -14.57
CA LEU A 597 0.70 3.09 -14.73
C LEU A 597 1.11 2.48 -13.40
N SER A 598 1.20 3.28 -12.34
CA SER A 598 1.54 2.76 -11.02
C SER A 598 0.45 1.89 -10.41
N THR A 599 -0.81 2.28 -10.60
CA THR A 599 -1.98 1.54 -10.12
C THR A 599 -2.06 0.14 -10.75
N TYR A 600 -1.80 0.02 -12.05
CA TYR A 600 -1.81 -1.26 -12.76
C TYR A 600 -0.46 -1.99 -12.76
N GLY A 601 0.53 -1.52 -12.00
CA GLY A 601 1.79 -2.22 -11.82
C GLY A 601 2.75 -2.17 -13.02
N PHE A 602 2.64 -1.13 -13.85
CA PHE A 602 3.57 -0.82 -14.94
C PHE A 602 4.71 0.12 -14.52
N ALA A 603 4.54 0.87 -13.43
CA ALA A 603 5.55 1.79 -12.91
C ALA A 603 5.50 1.91 -11.38
N ILE A 604 6.59 2.35 -10.77
CA ILE A 604 6.58 2.95 -9.43
C ILE A 604 6.55 4.46 -9.63
N TYR A 605 5.63 5.15 -8.96
CA TYR A 605 5.43 6.58 -9.14
C TYR A 605 5.30 7.29 -7.79
N ASP A 606 6.21 8.22 -7.53
CA ASP A 606 6.13 9.13 -6.39
C ASP A 606 5.48 10.45 -6.83
N ILE A 607 4.24 10.64 -6.39
CA ILE A 607 3.43 11.83 -6.72
C ILE A 607 3.98 13.14 -6.14
N LYS A 608 4.83 13.07 -5.08
CA LYS A 608 5.40 14.26 -4.43
C LYS A 608 6.61 14.77 -5.21
N THR A 609 7.48 13.85 -5.64
CA THR A 609 8.72 14.20 -6.36
C THR A 609 8.54 14.19 -7.87
N GLY A 610 7.49 13.53 -8.39
CA GLY A 610 7.27 13.30 -9.82
C GLY A 610 8.17 12.21 -10.40
N HIS A 611 8.90 11.46 -9.57
CA HIS A 611 9.79 10.38 -10.00
C HIS A 611 8.99 9.18 -10.45
N VAL A 612 9.32 8.68 -11.64
CA VAL A 612 8.71 7.51 -12.27
C VAL A 612 9.81 6.50 -12.54
N LYS A 613 9.59 5.26 -12.12
CA LYS A 613 10.41 4.09 -12.46
C LYS A 613 9.56 3.07 -13.21
N LEU A 614 9.86 2.83 -14.48
CA LEU A 614 9.14 1.84 -15.27
C LEU A 614 9.50 0.42 -14.82
N LEU A 615 8.49 -0.44 -14.76
CA LEU A 615 8.65 -1.86 -14.46
C LEU A 615 8.76 -2.67 -15.77
N PRO A 616 9.40 -3.86 -15.75
CA PRO A 616 9.58 -4.70 -16.93
C PRO A 616 8.29 -4.96 -17.73
N ARG A 617 7.16 -5.05 -17.03
CA ARG A 617 5.82 -5.22 -17.61
C ARG A 617 5.43 -4.11 -18.60
N ALA A 618 5.84 -2.86 -18.35
CA ALA A 618 5.56 -1.76 -19.27
C ALA A 618 6.25 -1.98 -20.63
N PHE A 619 7.51 -2.41 -20.59
CA PHE A 619 8.29 -2.73 -21.78
C PHE A 619 7.73 -3.96 -22.51
N LEU A 620 7.31 -4.99 -21.77
CA LEU A 620 6.62 -6.15 -22.35
C LEU A 620 5.38 -5.71 -23.13
N TYR A 621 4.46 -4.99 -22.50
CA TYR A 621 3.21 -4.58 -23.13
C TYR A 621 3.45 -3.67 -24.34
N TYR A 622 4.38 -2.73 -24.25
CA TYR A 622 4.77 -1.88 -25.38
C TYR A 622 5.28 -2.70 -26.57
N GLN A 623 6.16 -3.67 -26.32
CA GLN A 623 6.76 -4.48 -27.39
C GLN A 623 5.79 -5.54 -27.92
N ALA A 624 4.96 -6.14 -27.07
CA ALA A 624 3.95 -7.13 -27.45
C ALA A 624 2.84 -6.49 -28.30
N ALA A 625 2.38 -5.28 -27.95
CA ALA A 625 1.43 -4.52 -28.75
C ALA A 625 1.97 -4.21 -30.17
N ALA A 626 3.27 -3.93 -30.27
CA ALA A 626 3.97 -3.76 -31.55
C ALA A 626 4.36 -5.08 -32.23
N LYS A 627 3.90 -6.25 -31.72
CA LYS A 627 4.27 -7.59 -32.17
C LYS A 627 5.79 -7.85 -32.21
N ARG A 628 6.59 -7.17 -31.38
CA ARG A 628 8.06 -7.29 -31.35
C ARG A 628 8.60 -8.25 -30.30
N ARG A 629 7.77 -8.65 -29.33
CA ARG A 629 8.15 -9.54 -28.23
C ARG A 629 7.12 -10.65 -28.03
N ASP A 630 7.61 -11.86 -27.78
CA ASP A 630 6.77 -13.01 -27.42
C ASP A 630 6.15 -12.83 -26.03
N PHE A 631 4.97 -13.40 -25.83
CA PHE A 631 4.17 -13.30 -24.61
C PHE A 631 3.37 -14.58 -24.38
N ASP A 632 2.84 -14.76 -23.17
CA ASP A 632 2.00 -15.91 -22.85
C ASP A 632 0.54 -15.51 -22.52
N ASN A 633 -0.28 -16.54 -22.30
CA ASN A 633 -1.69 -16.40 -21.90
C ASN A 633 -1.99 -17.04 -20.54
N VAL A 634 -0.96 -17.20 -19.68
CA VAL A 634 -1.12 -17.89 -18.40
C VAL A 634 -1.77 -16.94 -17.39
N PHE A 635 -3.08 -17.08 -17.26
CA PHE A 635 -3.93 -16.34 -16.31
C PHE A 635 -4.88 -17.28 -15.59
N ILE A 636 -4.76 -17.36 -14.27
CA ILE A 636 -5.48 -18.32 -13.44
C ILE A 636 -6.43 -17.57 -12.52
N SER A 637 -7.71 -17.93 -12.60
CA SER A 637 -8.78 -17.39 -11.75
C SER A 637 -9.08 -18.37 -10.62
N SER A 638 -8.95 -17.91 -9.38
CA SER A 638 -9.21 -18.68 -8.16
C SER A 638 -10.44 -18.13 -7.44
N LYS A 639 -11.52 -18.91 -7.40
CA LYS A 639 -12.77 -18.53 -6.71
C LYS A 639 -13.03 -19.48 -5.53
N MET A 640 -13.05 -18.92 -4.33
CA MET A 640 -13.26 -19.67 -3.08
C MET A 640 -14.36 -19.01 -2.26
N ALA A 641 -15.37 -19.78 -1.85
CA ALA A 641 -16.40 -19.30 -0.91
C ALA A 641 -15.85 -19.20 0.53
N THR A 642 -14.98 -20.14 0.91
CA THR A 642 -14.33 -20.19 2.23
C THR A 642 -12.87 -20.63 2.09
N GLY A 643 -12.03 -20.33 3.08
CA GLY A 643 -10.60 -20.69 3.05
C GLY A 643 -9.72 -19.67 2.33
N PHE A 644 -8.60 -20.15 1.80
CA PHE A 644 -7.57 -19.34 1.12
C PHE A 644 -7.53 -19.66 -0.37
N ASN A 645 -7.40 -18.63 -1.19
CA ASN A 645 -7.23 -18.75 -2.63
C ASN A 645 -5.88 -19.42 -2.96
N ALA A 646 -4.83 -19.06 -2.22
CA ALA A 646 -3.54 -19.72 -2.32
C ALA A 646 -2.79 -19.80 -1.00
N SER A 647 -1.83 -20.72 -0.93
CA SER A 647 -0.89 -20.88 0.18
C SER A 647 0.51 -21.16 -0.37
N LEU A 648 1.44 -20.25 -0.08
CA LEU A 648 2.86 -20.39 -0.37
C LEU A 648 3.54 -21.12 0.78
N SER A 649 4.08 -22.32 0.52
CA SER A 649 4.96 -23.00 1.47
C SER A 649 6.34 -22.35 1.45
N LEU A 650 6.81 -21.92 2.62
CA LEU A 650 8.09 -21.23 2.76
C LEU A 650 9.30 -22.16 2.78
N ASP A 651 9.08 -23.46 2.96
CA ASP A 651 10.14 -24.47 2.97
C ASP A 651 10.34 -25.08 1.57
N SER A 652 9.25 -25.53 0.92
CA SER A 652 9.33 -26.13 -0.42
C SER A 652 9.25 -25.11 -1.55
N MET A 653 8.84 -23.86 -1.26
CA MET A 653 8.52 -22.83 -2.25
C MET A 653 7.48 -23.32 -3.27
N TYR A 654 6.46 -24.04 -2.81
CA TYR A 654 5.32 -24.39 -3.64
C TYR A 654 4.19 -23.40 -3.37
N LEU A 655 3.74 -22.70 -4.41
CA LEU A 655 2.54 -21.88 -4.37
C LEU A 655 1.33 -22.73 -4.76
N ASN A 656 0.56 -23.16 -3.76
CA ASN A 656 -0.63 -23.98 -3.97
C ASN A 656 -1.84 -23.08 -4.17
N ILE A 657 -2.54 -23.23 -5.29
CA ILE A 657 -3.72 -22.42 -5.63
C ILE A 657 -4.96 -23.31 -5.64
N ASN A 658 -6.05 -22.83 -5.06
CA ASN A 658 -7.33 -23.53 -4.92
C ASN A 658 -8.45 -22.81 -5.69
N GLY A 659 -9.59 -23.49 -5.88
CA GLY A 659 -10.79 -22.85 -6.44
C GLY A 659 -10.69 -22.53 -7.93
N ILE A 660 -9.87 -23.30 -8.66
CA ILE A 660 -9.68 -23.13 -10.10
C ILE A 660 -10.72 -23.98 -10.83
N LYS A 661 -11.46 -23.39 -11.77
CA LYS A 661 -12.36 -24.15 -12.65
C LYS A 661 -11.63 -24.67 -13.88
N LYS A 662 -10.97 -23.76 -14.60
CA LYS A 662 -10.22 -24.00 -15.85
C LYS A 662 -9.37 -22.77 -16.15
N PHE A 663 -8.25 -22.94 -16.83
CA PHE A 663 -7.46 -21.84 -17.38
C PHE A 663 -6.81 -22.25 -18.71
N TRP A 664 -6.49 -21.25 -19.53
CA TRP A 664 -5.87 -21.44 -20.84
C TRP A 664 -4.35 -21.28 -20.73
N VAL A 665 -3.61 -22.04 -21.53
CA VAL A 665 -2.14 -21.97 -21.60
C VAL A 665 -1.62 -21.51 -22.97
N THR A 666 -2.46 -21.57 -24.01
CA THR A 666 -2.15 -21.08 -25.36
C THR A 666 -2.86 -19.75 -25.65
N ALA A 667 -2.27 -18.90 -26.49
CA ALA A 667 -2.80 -17.56 -26.79
C ALA A 667 -4.07 -17.55 -27.67
N ASP A 668 -4.29 -18.61 -28.44
CA ASP A 668 -5.50 -18.85 -29.24
C ASP A 668 -6.68 -19.42 -28.43
N TYR A 669 -6.49 -19.63 -27.12
CA TYR A 669 -7.49 -20.22 -26.22
C TYR A 669 -7.99 -21.61 -26.63
N LYS A 670 -7.15 -22.41 -27.29
CA LYS A 670 -7.47 -23.79 -27.66
C LYS A 670 -6.91 -24.84 -26.69
N GLY A 671 -5.78 -24.56 -26.04
CA GLY A 671 -5.16 -25.41 -25.03
C GLY A 671 -5.51 -24.99 -23.60
N SER A 672 -6.21 -25.86 -22.85
CA SER A 672 -6.61 -25.58 -21.46
C SER A 672 -6.28 -26.69 -20.48
N ILE A 673 -6.19 -26.28 -19.22
CA ILE A 673 -6.03 -27.16 -18.06
C ILE A 673 -7.27 -27.03 -17.17
N THR A 674 -7.85 -28.17 -16.78
CA THR A 674 -9.00 -28.30 -15.89
C THR A 674 -8.60 -29.14 -14.68
N PRO A 675 -8.10 -28.53 -13.60
CA PRO A 675 -7.57 -29.27 -12.47
C PRO A 675 -8.67 -29.96 -11.64
N ILE A 676 -8.45 -31.23 -11.29
CA ILE A 676 -9.34 -31.97 -10.40
C ILE A 676 -9.32 -31.33 -9.00
N ASN A 677 -10.49 -31.28 -8.35
CA ASN A 677 -10.70 -30.56 -7.08
C ASN A 677 -10.34 -29.06 -7.13
N GLY A 678 -10.11 -28.50 -8.32
CA GLY A 678 -9.74 -27.10 -8.53
C GLY A 678 -8.41 -26.70 -7.91
N LYS A 679 -7.42 -27.61 -7.88
CA LYS A 679 -6.12 -27.40 -7.22
C LYS A 679 -4.94 -27.58 -8.17
N ILE A 680 -3.96 -26.68 -8.05
CA ILE A 680 -2.65 -26.79 -8.69
C ILE A 680 -1.55 -26.37 -7.72
N SER A 681 -0.31 -26.73 -8.03
CA SER A 681 0.89 -26.25 -7.35
C SER A 681 1.83 -25.62 -8.36
N ILE A 682 2.19 -24.35 -8.17
CA ILE A 682 3.20 -23.66 -8.97
C ILE A 682 4.56 -23.79 -8.26
N ARG A 683 5.60 -24.08 -9.03
CA ARG A 683 7.02 -24.09 -8.64
C ARG A 683 7.77 -22.96 -9.33
N GLU A 684 9.08 -22.90 -9.11
CA GLU A 684 9.98 -21.93 -9.74
C GLU A 684 9.65 -21.72 -11.23
N ASN A 685 9.58 -20.45 -11.62
CA ASN A 685 9.36 -20.00 -12.99
C ASN A 685 8.13 -20.64 -13.67
N ARG A 686 6.95 -20.47 -13.07
CA ARG A 686 5.64 -20.87 -13.64
C ARG A 686 5.52 -22.35 -14.00
N LYS A 687 6.32 -23.25 -13.41
CA LYS A 687 6.12 -24.69 -13.57
C LYS A 687 4.88 -25.11 -12.79
N ILE A 688 3.86 -25.63 -13.46
CA ILE A 688 2.57 -25.97 -12.84
C ILE A 688 2.45 -27.48 -12.75
N ILE A 689 2.19 -27.99 -11.55
CA ILE A 689 1.88 -29.39 -11.27
C ILE A 689 0.39 -29.50 -10.94
N PHE A 690 -0.29 -30.44 -11.57
CA PHE A 690 -1.72 -30.64 -11.40
C PHE A 690 -2.15 -32.08 -11.71
N ASN A 691 -3.36 -32.41 -11.24
CA ASN A 691 -4.10 -33.60 -11.64
C ASN A 691 -5.39 -33.13 -12.33
N GLY A 692 -5.98 -33.94 -13.20
CA GLY A 692 -7.21 -33.62 -13.94
C GLY A 692 -6.99 -33.57 -15.45
N GLY A 693 -7.73 -32.67 -16.11
CA GLY A 693 -7.87 -32.65 -17.56
C GLY A 693 -6.95 -31.67 -18.28
N VAL A 694 -6.51 -32.05 -19.47
CA VAL A 694 -5.93 -31.17 -20.48
C VAL A 694 -6.77 -31.30 -21.74
N THR A 695 -7.32 -30.19 -22.24
CA THR A 695 -7.99 -30.15 -23.54
C THR A 695 -7.09 -29.46 -24.53
N LEU A 696 -6.87 -30.08 -25.69
CA LEU A 696 -6.14 -29.48 -26.80
C LEU A 696 -6.68 -30.00 -28.14
N GLY A 697 -7.28 -29.10 -28.93
CA GLY A 697 -7.95 -29.46 -30.17
C GLY A 697 -9.07 -30.47 -29.93
N HIS A 698 -9.01 -31.61 -30.62
CA HIS A 698 -9.98 -32.71 -30.51
C HIS A 698 -9.69 -33.70 -29.37
N PHE A 699 -8.59 -33.52 -28.64
CA PHE A 699 -8.16 -34.46 -27.61
C PHE A 699 -8.39 -33.92 -26.21
N ASP A 700 -8.97 -34.75 -25.37
CA ASP A 700 -9.05 -34.58 -23.93
C ASP A 700 -8.21 -35.63 -23.23
N TYR A 701 -7.27 -35.20 -22.42
CA TYR A 701 -6.40 -36.05 -21.63
C TYR A 701 -6.79 -35.91 -20.18
N GLU A 702 -7.24 -36.98 -19.54
CA GLU A 702 -7.50 -37.01 -18.10
C GLU A 702 -6.43 -37.84 -17.41
N GLY A 703 -5.91 -37.36 -16.28
CA GLY A 703 -4.90 -38.12 -15.55
C GLY A 703 -4.29 -37.43 -14.35
N GLN A 704 -3.10 -37.90 -13.99
CA GLN A 704 -2.46 -37.59 -12.71
C GLN A 704 -0.98 -37.25 -12.91
N ASN A 705 -0.47 -36.42 -11.99
CA ASN A 705 0.91 -35.94 -11.95
C ASN A 705 1.31 -35.23 -13.25
N PHE A 706 0.39 -34.49 -13.87
CA PHE A 706 0.69 -33.67 -15.04
C PHE A 706 1.54 -32.47 -14.65
N GLN A 707 2.45 -32.10 -15.55
CA GLN A 707 3.37 -30.98 -15.32
C GLN A 707 3.51 -30.11 -16.57
N PHE A 708 3.02 -28.87 -16.47
CA PHE A 708 3.30 -27.82 -17.44
C PHE A 708 4.70 -27.23 -17.18
N ASP A 709 5.58 -27.33 -18.18
CA ASP A 709 6.92 -26.77 -18.18
C ASP A 709 6.94 -25.49 -19.03
N TYR A 710 6.96 -24.34 -18.36
CA TYR A 710 6.90 -23.04 -19.01
C TYR A 710 8.12 -22.73 -19.90
N ASP A 711 9.30 -23.21 -19.51
CA ASP A 711 10.56 -22.95 -20.23
C ASP A 711 10.59 -23.69 -21.56
N LYS A 712 10.09 -24.93 -21.56
CA LYS A 712 10.00 -25.77 -22.76
C LYS A 712 8.68 -25.63 -23.51
N PHE A 713 7.73 -24.92 -22.92
CA PHE A 713 6.36 -24.72 -23.41
C PHE A 713 5.66 -26.03 -23.82
N LEU A 714 5.66 -26.99 -22.89
CA LEU A 714 5.09 -28.33 -23.06
C LEU A 714 4.36 -28.79 -21.78
N ILE A 715 3.54 -29.83 -21.90
CA ILE A 715 2.90 -30.51 -20.78
C ILE A 715 3.34 -31.97 -20.76
N ASN A 716 3.97 -32.39 -19.66
CA ASN A 716 4.30 -33.78 -19.41
C ASN A 716 3.07 -34.46 -18.82
N LEU A 717 2.54 -35.45 -19.53
CA LEU A 717 1.40 -36.27 -19.11
C LEU A 717 1.94 -37.59 -18.54
N ASN A 718 2.44 -37.54 -17.30
CA ASN A 718 3.19 -38.64 -16.69
C ASN A 718 2.35 -39.91 -16.46
N GLN A 719 1.04 -39.75 -16.24
CA GLN A 719 0.08 -40.85 -16.10
C GLN A 719 -1.25 -40.40 -16.69
N ILE A 720 -1.60 -40.91 -17.87
CA ILE A 720 -2.88 -40.66 -18.52
C ILE A 720 -3.82 -41.80 -18.14
N ASP A 721 -4.94 -41.45 -17.52
CA ASP A 721 -5.99 -42.38 -17.15
C ASP A 721 -6.90 -42.62 -18.37
N SER A 722 -7.32 -41.56 -19.09
CA SER A 722 -8.03 -41.66 -20.38
C SER A 722 -7.62 -40.58 -21.39
N ILE A 723 -7.68 -40.91 -22.68
CA ILE A 723 -7.66 -39.97 -23.80
C ILE A 723 -8.98 -40.11 -24.54
N ASP A 724 -9.78 -39.06 -24.47
CA ASP A 724 -11.07 -38.93 -25.13
C ASP A 724 -10.94 -38.08 -26.40
N LEU A 725 -11.61 -38.52 -27.46
CA LEU A 725 -11.68 -37.80 -28.73
C LEU A 725 -13.04 -37.13 -28.86
N ARG A 726 -13.03 -35.82 -29.10
CA ARG A 726 -14.23 -35.02 -29.37
C ARG A 726 -14.45 -34.86 -30.86
N LEU A 727 -15.56 -35.39 -31.34
CA LEU A 727 -16.04 -35.16 -32.68
C LEU A 727 -16.90 -33.91 -32.71
N THR A 728 -16.63 -33.02 -33.68
CA THR A 728 -17.50 -31.88 -33.95
C THR A 728 -18.64 -32.33 -34.85
N ASN A 729 -19.87 -32.27 -34.37
CA ASN A 729 -21.06 -32.50 -35.18
C ASN A 729 -21.29 -31.33 -36.15
N SER A 730 -22.08 -31.57 -37.20
CA SER A 730 -22.42 -30.55 -38.21
C SER A 730 -23.19 -29.34 -37.67
N ASP A 731 -23.78 -29.46 -36.47
CA ASP A 731 -24.45 -28.38 -35.74
C ASP A 731 -23.53 -27.63 -34.76
N GLY A 732 -22.24 -28.00 -34.71
CA GLY A 732 -21.23 -27.43 -33.80
C GLY A 732 -21.27 -28.00 -32.38
N SER A 733 -22.13 -28.98 -32.09
CA SER A 733 -22.08 -29.73 -30.83
C SER A 733 -20.93 -30.75 -30.83
N PHE A 734 -20.44 -31.14 -29.65
CA PHE A 734 -19.40 -32.16 -29.55
C PHE A 734 -20.02 -33.51 -29.15
N ALA A 735 -19.70 -34.56 -29.90
CA ALA A 735 -19.94 -35.95 -29.52
C ALA A 735 -18.64 -36.59 -29.01
N GLN A 736 -18.74 -37.40 -27.97
CA GLN A 736 -17.62 -38.18 -27.44
C GLN A 736 -17.70 -39.59 -28.01
N LEU A 737 -16.54 -40.14 -28.42
CA LEU A 737 -16.48 -41.55 -28.86
C LEU A 737 -16.88 -42.49 -27.72
N SER A 738 -17.46 -43.64 -28.08
CA SER A 738 -17.90 -44.65 -27.09
C SER A 738 -16.72 -45.32 -26.35
N ASN A 739 -15.53 -45.33 -26.94
CA ASN A 739 -14.31 -45.89 -26.38
C ASN A 739 -13.17 -44.87 -26.37
N HIS A 740 -12.22 -45.08 -25.46
CA HIS A 740 -11.11 -44.16 -25.21
C HIS A 740 -9.79 -44.92 -25.10
N ILE A 741 -8.68 -44.18 -25.22
CA ILE A 741 -7.33 -44.75 -25.07
C ILE A 741 -6.89 -44.61 -23.61
N GLU A 742 -6.51 -45.71 -22.98
CA GLU A 742 -6.14 -45.78 -21.56
C GLU A 742 -4.67 -46.18 -21.35
N GLN A 743 -4.20 -46.01 -20.11
CA GLN A 743 -2.96 -46.57 -19.57
C GLN A 743 -1.69 -46.15 -20.33
N THR A 744 -1.65 -44.91 -20.81
CA THR A 744 -0.51 -44.37 -21.53
C THR A 744 0.12 -43.19 -20.80
N LYS A 745 1.24 -42.70 -21.32
CA LYS A 745 1.90 -41.47 -20.91
C LYS A 745 2.53 -40.81 -22.12
N GLY A 746 2.77 -39.51 -22.03
CA GLY A 746 3.40 -38.81 -23.14
C GLY A 746 3.62 -37.34 -22.87
N ILE A 747 3.91 -36.61 -23.93
CA ILE A 747 4.23 -35.19 -23.87
C ILE A 747 3.43 -34.44 -24.93
N ILE A 748 2.72 -33.41 -24.50
CA ILE A 748 2.12 -32.41 -25.38
C ILE A 748 3.12 -31.28 -25.58
N TYR A 749 3.47 -31.00 -26.82
CA TYR A 749 4.25 -29.82 -27.19
C TYR A 749 3.30 -28.75 -27.71
N LEU A 750 3.16 -27.65 -26.96
CA LEU A 750 2.16 -26.61 -27.27
C LEU A 750 2.63 -25.71 -28.41
N ASN A 751 3.89 -25.25 -28.36
CA ASN A 751 4.55 -24.45 -29.40
C ASN A 751 6.07 -24.46 -29.16
N MET A 752 6.84 -23.72 -29.96
CA MET A 752 8.24 -23.45 -29.67
C MET A 752 8.38 -22.59 -28.39
N PRO A 753 9.42 -22.82 -27.57
CA PRO A 753 9.69 -22.05 -26.36
C PRO A 753 9.77 -20.52 -26.51
N ASN A 754 10.04 -20.00 -27.70
CA ASN A 754 10.16 -18.57 -28.00
C ASN A 754 9.01 -18.04 -28.87
N ASN A 755 7.93 -18.82 -29.00
CA ASN A 755 6.74 -18.50 -29.77
C ASN A 755 5.46 -18.87 -28.98
N ARG A 756 5.41 -18.56 -27.68
CA ARG A 756 4.28 -18.86 -26.80
C ARG A 756 2.99 -18.16 -27.24
N SER A 757 3.13 -16.98 -27.85
CA SER A 757 2.05 -16.18 -28.41
C SER A 757 1.50 -16.74 -29.73
N GLY A 758 2.21 -17.66 -30.39
CA GLY A 758 1.87 -18.14 -31.73
C GLY A 758 2.02 -17.08 -32.82
N LYS A 759 2.79 -16.01 -32.57
CA LYS A 759 3.06 -14.93 -33.55
C LYS A 759 3.62 -15.49 -34.85
N GLU A 760 4.50 -16.48 -34.78
CA GLU A 760 5.00 -17.20 -35.93
C GLU A 760 4.14 -18.46 -36.14
N ALA A 761 3.40 -18.52 -37.25
CA ALA A 761 2.60 -19.70 -37.57
C ALA A 761 3.51 -20.93 -37.72
N SER A 762 3.12 -22.06 -37.13
CA SER A 762 3.88 -23.30 -37.24
C SER A 762 2.94 -24.46 -37.55
N GLU A 763 3.12 -25.09 -38.71
CA GLU A 763 2.37 -26.29 -39.12
C GLU A 763 2.70 -27.52 -38.27
N LYS A 764 3.77 -27.47 -37.47
CA LYS A 764 4.22 -28.60 -36.66
C LYS A 764 3.54 -28.67 -35.28
N TYR A 765 3.11 -27.53 -34.74
CA TYR A 765 2.59 -27.42 -33.37
C TYR A 765 1.11 -27.04 -33.39
N PRO A 766 0.31 -27.47 -32.40
CA PRO A 766 0.69 -28.38 -31.32
C PRO A 766 0.79 -29.85 -31.79
N TYR A 767 1.51 -30.68 -31.03
CA TYR A 767 1.55 -32.12 -31.27
C TYR A 767 1.69 -32.91 -29.97
N PHE A 768 1.22 -34.15 -29.98
CA PHE A 768 1.31 -35.09 -28.87
C PHE A 768 2.25 -36.25 -29.23
N VAL A 769 3.12 -36.64 -28.30
CA VAL A 769 3.99 -37.82 -28.43
C VAL A 769 3.62 -38.79 -27.32
N SER A 770 3.11 -39.96 -27.69
CA SER A 770 2.95 -41.08 -26.75
C SER A 770 4.30 -41.77 -26.53
N ASP A 771 4.67 -42.01 -25.27
CA ASP A 771 5.92 -42.67 -24.89
C ASP A 771 5.74 -44.17 -24.66
N THR A 772 4.50 -44.63 -24.42
CA THR A 772 4.14 -46.02 -24.16
C THR A 772 2.95 -46.45 -25.01
N ASP A 773 2.71 -47.76 -25.02
CA ASP A 773 1.51 -48.34 -25.61
C ASP A 773 0.27 -47.78 -24.89
N GLY A 774 -0.81 -47.58 -25.64
CA GLY A 774 -2.14 -47.27 -25.12
C GLY A 774 -3.08 -48.45 -25.33
N LEU A 775 -4.09 -48.58 -24.48
CA LEU A 775 -5.06 -49.67 -24.56
C LEU A 775 -6.45 -49.12 -24.89
N VAL A 776 -7.13 -49.73 -25.84
CA VAL A 776 -8.54 -49.44 -26.13
C VAL A 776 -9.33 -50.71 -25.85
N TYR A 777 -10.14 -50.69 -24.79
CA TYR A 777 -11.01 -51.80 -24.43
C TYR A 777 -12.33 -51.72 -25.17
N PHE A 778 -12.91 -52.88 -25.48
CA PHE A 778 -14.18 -53.00 -26.20
C PHE A 778 -15.28 -53.62 -25.34
N ASP A 779 -15.15 -53.56 -24.01
CA ASP A 779 -16.06 -54.14 -23.02
C ASP A 779 -17.18 -53.18 -22.56
N GLN A 780 -17.31 -52.04 -23.25
CA GLN A 780 -18.31 -51.03 -22.93
C GLN A 780 -19.73 -51.52 -23.23
N PRO A 781 -20.75 -51.12 -22.44
CA PRO A 781 -22.14 -51.52 -22.65
C PRO A 781 -22.69 -51.18 -24.04
N GLU A 782 -22.18 -50.12 -24.66
CA GLU A 782 -22.57 -49.64 -25.98
C GLU A 782 -22.12 -50.60 -27.09
N ILE A 783 -21.07 -51.40 -26.85
CA ILE A 783 -20.49 -52.32 -27.83
C ILE A 783 -21.19 -53.67 -27.71
N LEU A 784 -21.97 -54.02 -28.72
CA LEU A 784 -22.76 -55.26 -28.81
C LEU A 784 -23.56 -55.56 -27.51
N ASN A 785 -24.12 -54.52 -26.88
CA ASN A 785 -24.85 -54.62 -25.61
C ASN A 785 -24.02 -55.21 -24.44
N GLY A 786 -22.72 -54.92 -24.38
CA GLY A 786 -21.83 -55.39 -23.32
C GLY A 786 -21.49 -56.88 -23.42
N ALA A 787 -21.40 -57.41 -24.63
CA ALA A 787 -21.09 -58.82 -24.88
C ALA A 787 -19.64 -59.21 -24.60
N TYR A 788 -18.73 -58.24 -24.52
CA TYR A 788 -17.30 -58.45 -24.35
C TYR A 788 -16.82 -58.15 -22.93
N ASP A 789 -15.67 -58.70 -22.57
CA ASP A 789 -14.91 -58.34 -21.37
C ASP A 789 -13.57 -57.69 -21.74
N SER A 790 -12.81 -57.26 -20.74
CA SER A 790 -11.50 -56.60 -20.90
C SER A 790 -10.42 -57.43 -21.64
N THR A 791 -10.69 -58.67 -22.04
CA THR A 791 -9.78 -59.45 -22.89
C THR A 791 -9.83 -59.04 -24.37
N ILE A 792 -10.92 -58.38 -24.79
CA ILE A 792 -11.05 -57.79 -26.12
C ILE A 792 -10.48 -56.37 -26.07
N VAL A 793 -9.24 -56.24 -26.55
CA VAL A 793 -8.46 -55.01 -26.42
C VAL A 793 -7.61 -54.77 -27.66
N PHE A 794 -7.51 -53.51 -28.08
CA PHE A 794 -6.56 -53.08 -29.08
C PHE A 794 -5.40 -52.34 -28.41
N ILE A 795 -4.18 -52.76 -28.72
CA ILE A 795 -2.94 -52.20 -28.16
C ILE A 795 -2.39 -51.20 -29.17
N VAL A 796 -2.60 -49.91 -28.91
CA VAL A 796 -2.12 -48.79 -29.74
C VAL A 796 -0.63 -48.57 -29.48
N ARG A 797 0.19 -48.58 -30.53
CA ARG A 797 1.64 -48.36 -30.42
C ARG A 797 1.97 -46.88 -30.16
N PRO A 798 3.13 -46.57 -29.54
CA PRO A 798 3.55 -45.21 -29.31
C PRO A 798 3.73 -44.49 -30.65
N LYS A 799 3.11 -43.33 -30.79
CA LYS A 799 3.09 -42.55 -32.02
C LYS A 799 3.12 -41.07 -31.71
N LYS A 800 3.67 -40.31 -32.65
CA LYS A 800 3.55 -38.85 -32.71
C LYS A 800 2.28 -38.49 -33.47
N PHE A 801 1.37 -37.80 -32.79
CA PHE A 801 0.15 -37.24 -33.34
C PHE A 801 0.41 -35.77 -33.62
N ASP A 802 0.57 -35.46 -34.91
CA ASP A 802 0.79 -34.11 -35.40
C ASP A 802 -0.55 -33.44 -35.69
N ASP A 803 -0.58 -32.10 -35.62
CA ASP A 803 -1.73 -31.29 -36.02
C ASP A 803 -3.02 -31.63 -35.27
N ILE A 804 -2.90 -31.91 -33.97
CA ILE A 804 -4.00 -32.30 -33.07
C ILE A 804 -5.09 -31.23 -32.89
N ASP A 805 -4.86 -30.06 -33.46
CA ASP A 805 -5.70 -28.87 -33.38
C ASP A 805 -6.37 -28.48 -34.70
N ASN A 806 -6.18 -29.29 -35.75
CA ASN A 806 -6.86 -29.12 -37.03
C ASN A 806 -8.23 -29.80 -37.04
N ASP A 807 -9.18 -29.20 -37.75
CA ASP A 807 -10.62 -29.52 -37.71
C ASP A 807 -10.99 -30.89 -38.34
N SER A 808 -10.02 -31.61 -38.93
CA SER A 808 -10.27 -32.89 -39.62
C SER A 808 -9.89 -34.11 -38.76
N THR A 809 -10.89 -34.69 -38.10
CA THR A 809 -10.77 -35.96 -37.37
C THR A 809 -10.72 -37.19 -38.30
N GLU A 810 -11.09 -37.03 -39.57
CA GLU A 810 -11.17 -38.10 -40.59
C GLU A 810 -9.81 -38.78 -40.90
N ASN A 811 -8.69 -38.16 -40.51
CA ASN A 811 -7.34 -38.66 -40.78
C ASN A 811 -6.63 -39.27 -39.54
N LEU A 812 -7.35 -39.45 -38.43
CA LEU A 812 -6.77 -40.02 -37.21
C LEU A 812 -6.64 -41.55 -37.30
N ILE A 813 -5.41 -42.03 -37.44
CA ILE A 813 -5.07 -43.46 -37.55
C ILE A 813 -4.19 -43.88 -36.36
N PHE A 814 -4.60 -44.90 -35.63
CA PHE A 814 -3.94 -45.42 -34.44
C PHE A 814 -3.40 -46.85 -34.69
N PRO A 815 -2.15 -47.00 -35.18
CA PRO A 815 -1.59 -48.31 -35.50
C PRO A 815 -1.33 -49.12 -34.23
N GLY A 816 -1.51 -50.44 -34.32
CA GLY A 816 -1.37 -51.31 -33.17
C GLY A 816 -1.60 -52.78 -33.46
N SER A 817 -2.04 -53.50 -32.45
CA SER A 817 -2.39 -54.91 -32.57
C SER A 817 -3.68 -55.23 -31.82
N PHE A 818 -4.55 -56.02 -32.45
CA PHE A 818 -5.81 -56.44 -31.86
C PHE A 818 -5.67 -57.77 -31.14
N ASN A 819 -6.10 -57.81 -29.87
CA ASN A 819 -6.25 -59.03 -29.09
C ASN A 819 -7.74 -59.26 -28.83
N SER A 820 -8.26 -60.36 -29.34
CA SER A 820 -9.68 -60.71 -29.29
C SER A 820 -10.00 -61.76 -28.22
N GLY A 821 -9.21 -61.85 -27.15
CA GLY A 821 -9.47 -62.81 -26.05
C GLY A 821 -9.41 -64.29 -26.48
N GLY A 822 -8.88 -64.59 -27.67
CA GLY A 822 -8.80 -65.94 -28.23
C GLY A 822 -9.80 -66.26 -29.35
N ILE A 823 -10.67 -65.31 -29.76
CA ILE A 823 -11.55 -65.48 -30.93
C ILE A 823 -10.69 -65.68 -32.19
N PHE A 824 -9.69 -64.81 -32.40
CA PHE A 824 -8.71 -64.88 -33.49
C PHE A 824 -7.27 -64.85 -32.92
N PRO A 825 -6.24 -65.24 -33.71
CA PRO A 825 -4.86 -64.92 -33.39
C PRO A 825 -4.65 -63.40 -33.29
N VAL A 826 -3.68 -62.95 -32.49
CA VAL A 826 -3.31 -61.53 -32.44
C VAL A 826 -2.77 -61.11 -33.81
N PHE A 827 -3.27 -60.00 -34.35
CA PHE A 827 -2.83 -59.43 -35.62
C PHE A 827 -2.59 -57.93 -35.53
N GLU A 828 -1.79 -57.39 -36.46
CA GLU A 828 -1.53 -55.97 -36.56
C GLU A 828 -2.58 -55.30 -37.46
N ASP A 829 -3.08 -54.15 -37.04
CA ASP A 829 -3.99 -53.30 -37.81
C ASP A 829 -3.91 -51.85 -37.28
N SER A 830 -4.84 -50.97 -37.68
CA SER A 830 -4.96 -49.61 -37.17
C SER A 830 -6.40 -49.28 -36.79
N LEU A 831 -6.60 -48.68 -35.61
CA LEU A 831 -7.90 -48.09 -35.31
C LEU A 831 -8.12 -46.81 -36.11
N ILE A 832 -9.33 -46.67 -36.59
CA ILE A 832 -9.89 -45.51 -37.28
C ILE A 832 -11.22 -45.15 -36.61
N ILE A 833 -11.73 -43.96 -36.92
CA ILE A 833 -13.07 -43.54 -36.48
C ILE A 833 -14.10 -44.16 -37.43
N MET A 834 -15.02 -44.93 -36.88
CA MET A 834 -16.08 -45.62 -37.61
C MET A 834 -17.31 -44.73 -37.81
N GLU A 835 -18.21 -45.09 -38.74
CA GLU A 835 -19.45 -44.33 -39.01
C GLU A 835 -20.37 -44.19 -37.78
N ASP A 836 -20.30 -45.16 -36.86
CA ASP A 836 -21.05 -45.19 -35.61
C ASP A 836 -20.38 -44.42 -34.46
N GLN A 837 -19.34 -43.63 -34.77
CA GLN A 837 -18.57 -42.83 -33.81
C GLN A 837 -17.89 -43.67 -32.73
N SER A 838 -17.42 -44.86 -33.09
CA SER A 838 -16.49 -45.67 -32.28
C SER A 838 -15.09 -45.68 -32.89
N LEU A 839 -14.05 -45.89 -32.07
CA LEU A 839 -12.76 -46.37 -32.59
C LEU A 839 -12.89 -47.84 -32.94
N GLY A 840 -12.58 -48.19 -34.17
CA GLY A 840 -12.72 -49.54 -34.70
C GLY A 840 -11.77 -49.79 -35.87
N PHE A 841 -11.95 -50.89 -36.59
CA PHE A 841 -11.12 -51.21 -37.76
C PHE A 841 -11.89 -52.04 -38.79
N ASN A 842 -11.37 -52.04 -40.02
CA ASN A 842 -11.76 -52.97 -41.09
C ASN A 842 -10.50 -53.73 -41.53
N HIS A 843 -10.47 -55.03 -41.28
CA HIS A 843 -9.31 -55.90 -41.49
C HIS A 843 -9.58 -56.94 -42.58
N GLU A 844 -8.66 -57.09 -43.52
CA GLU A 844 -8.67 -58.18 -44.50
C GLU A 844 -7.87 -59.38 -43.96
N ILE A 845 -8.53 -60.53 -43.84
CA ILE A 845 -7.90 -61.76 -43.37
C ILE A 845 -6.98 -62.30 -44.49
N PRO A 846 -5.75 -62.73 -44.18
CA PRO A 846 -4.86 -63.38 -45.14
C PRO A 846 -5.49 -64.58 -45.84
N GLU A 847 -5.03 -64.92 -47.05
CA GLU A 847 -5.59 -66.05 -47.83
C GLU A 847 -5.57 -67.39 -47.06
N GLU A 848 -4.61 -67.60 -46.15
CA GLU A 848 -4.55 -68.80 -45.29
C GLU A 848 -5.68 -68.90 -44.23
N GLY A 849 -6.40 -67.82 -43.95
CA GLY A 849 -7.47 -67.71 -42.96
C GLY A 849 -6.97 -67.63 -41.50
N TYR A 850 -7.85 -67.18 -40.60
CA TYR A 850 -7.59 -67.15 -39.15
C TYR A 850 -8.28 -68.28 -38.42
N ASN A 851 -7.55 -68.93 -37.50
CA ASN A 851 -8.13 -69.94 -36.62
C ASN A 851 -9.15 -69.29 -35.66
N LEU A 852 -10.30 -69.92 -35.48
CA LEU A 852 -11.36 -69.45 -34.58
C LEU A 852 -11.32 -70.17 -33.22
N TYR A 853 -11.42 -69.42 -32.13
CA TYR A 853 -11.57 -69.92 -30.75
C TYR A 853 -10.48 -70.92 -30.32
N GLY A 854 -9.26 -70.78 -30.85
CA GLY A 854 -8.17 -71.73 -30.63
C GLY A 854 -8.43 -73.14 -31.18
N THR A 855 -9.44 -73.31 -32.03
CA THR A 855 -9.79 -74.58 -32.69
C THR A 855 -9.21 -74.64 -34.11
N PRO A 856 -9.29 -75.80 -34.81
CA PRO A 856 -8.95 -75.88 -36.23
C PRO A 856 -9.96 -75.20 -37.18
N ALA A 857 -11.07 -74.63 -36.67
CA ALA A 857 -12.00 -73.86 -37.48
C ALA A 857 -11.29 -72.62 -38.05
N LYS A 858 -11.62 -72.21 -39.27
CA LYS A 858 -11.03 -71.02 -39.91
C LYS A 858 -12.07 -70.06 -40.44
N THR A 859 -11.84 -68.76 -40.26
CA THR A 859 -12.58 -67.68 -40.92
C THR A 859 -11.73 -67.01 -42.00
N TYR A 860 -12.39 -66.40 -42.99
CA TYR A 860 -11.79 -65.80 -44.17
C TYR A 860 -12.39 -64.44 -44.50
N GLU A 861 -11.83 -63.77 -45.52
CA GLU A 861 -12.27 -62.49 -46.07
C GLU A 861 -12.06 -61.28 -45.17
N THR A 862 -13.04 -60.90 -44.35
CA THR A 862 -12.96 -59.61 -43.62
C THR A 862 -13.45 -59.71 -42.18
N ILE A 863 -12.86 -58.89 -41.31
CA ILE A 863 -13.31 -58.65 -39.93
C ILE A 863 -13.46 -57.14 -39.75
N ARG A 864 -14.57 -56.71 -39.17
CA ARG A 864 -14.83 -55.33 -38.76
C ARG A 864 -15.11 -55.27 -37.27
N LEU A 865 -14.59 -54.24 -36.61
CA LEU A 865 -14.94 -53.92 -35.23
C LEU A 865 -15.53 -52.51 -35.15
N SER A 866 -16.71 -52.38 -34.55
CA SER A 866 -17.37 -51.11 -34.25
C SER A 866 -18.31 -51.28 -33.03
N ASN A 867 -19.22 -50.34 -32.75
CA ASN A 867 -20.24 -50.49 -31.70
C ASN A 867 -21.20 -51.67 -31.94
N ASP A 868 -21.33 -52.15 -33.19
CA ASP A 868 -22.07 -53.40 -33.52
C ASP A 868 -21.30 -54.68 -33.13
N GLY A 869 -20.11 -54.53 -32.53
CA GLY A 869 -19.19 -55.59 -32.15
C GLY A 869 -18.29 -56.06 -33.29
N ILE A 870 -17.66 -57.22 -33.07
CA ILE A 870 -16.83 -57.92 -34.05
C ILE A 870 -17.75 -58.60 -35.07
N ARG A 871 -17.71 -58.13 -36.30
CA ARG A 871 -18.44 -58.67 -37.46
C ARG A 871 -17.46 -59.21 -38.49
N GLY A 872 -17.89 -60.15 -39.33
CA GLY A 872 -17.08 -60.61 -40.46
C GLY A 872 -17.90 -61.14 -41.62
N THR A 873 -17.29 -61.22 -42.80
CA THR A 873 -17.93 -61.70 -44.03
C THR A 873 -17.24 -62.95 -44.56
N GLY A 874 -17.83 -63.58 -45.57
CA GLY A 874 -17.19 -64.62 -46.35
C GLY A 874 -17.58 -66.01 -45.91
N LYS A 875 -16.60 -66.78 -45.41
CA LYS A 875 -16.84 -68.17 -45.02
C LYS A 875 -16.14 -68.59 -43.73
N ILE A 876 -16.74 -69.56 -43.04
CA ILE A 876 -16.16 -70.30 -41.94
C ILE A 876 -16.04 -71.78 -42.33
N ASP A 877 -14.82 -72.31 -42.28
CA ASP A 877 -14.52 -73.72 -42.50
C ASP A 877 -14.32 -74.42 -41.14
N PHE A 878 -15.08 -75.49 -40.89
CA PHE A 878 -14.91 -76.32 -39.69
C PHE A 878 -15.02 -77.81 -40.02
N ILE A 879 -13.88 -78.51 -39.95
CA ILE A 879 -13.75 -79.94 -40.25
C ILE A 879 -14.15 -80.26 -41.70
N HIS A 880 -15.43 -80.55 -41.95
CA HIS A 880 -16.01 -80.82 -43.28
C HIS A 880 -17.11 -79.82 -43.64
N SER A 881 -17.46 -78.89 -42.74
CA SER A 881 -18.52 -77.91 -42.95
C SER A 881 -17.94 -76.60 -43.48
N HIS A 882 -18.59 -76.04 -44.48
CA HIS A 882 -18.29 -74.76 -45.11
C HIS A 882 -19.53 -73.88 -45.03
N LEU A 883 -19.46 -72.83 -44.21
CA LEU A 883 -20.58 -71.92 -43.95
C LEU A 883 -20.28 -70.56 -44.58
N PHE A 884 -21.21 -69.98 -45.32
CA PHE A 884 -21.05 -68.70 -46.01
C PHE A 884 -22.06 -67.69 -45.49
N SER A 885 -21.59 -66.48 -45.20
CA SER A 885 -22.44 -65.39 -44.74
C SER A 885 -21.84 -64.04 -45.08
N ASP A 886 -22.71 -63.06 -45.27
CA ASP A 886 -22.33 -61.65 -45.39
C ASP A 886 -22.25 -60.98 -44.00
N ASP A 887 -22.63 -61.67 -42.92
CA ASP A 887 -22.66 -61.10 -41.56
C ASP A 887 -22.52 -62.17 -40.46
N PHE A 888 -21.28 -62.50 -40.10
CA PHE A 888 -20.95 -63.28 -38.90
C PHE A 888 -20.80 -62.35 -37.70
N ILE A 889 -21.45 -62.68 -36.58
CA ILE A 889 -21.31 -61.98 -35.29
C ILE A 889 -20.49 -62.83 -34.35
N TYR A 890 -19.33 -62.34 -33.92
CA TYR A 890 -18.42 -63.06 -33.04
C TYR A 890 -18.61 -62.63 -31.59
N TYR A 891 -19.08 -63.55 -30.75
CA TYR A 891 -19.03 -63.45 -29.29
C TYR A 891 -17.76 -64.12 -28.76
N SER A 892 -17.41 -63.87 -27.50
CA SER A 892 -16.20 -64.42 -26.87
C SER A 892 -16.13 -65.96 -26.87
N ASP A 893 -17.27 -66.64 -26.93
CA ASP A 893 -17.37 -68.11 -26.90
C ASP A 893 -18.08 -68.75 -28.10
N SER A 894 -18.68 -67.94 -28.99
CA SER A 894 -19.58 -68.43 -30.01
C SER A 894 -19.72 -67.46 -31.19
N VAL A 895 -20.06 -67.99 -32.37
CA VAL A 895 -20.37 -67.19 -33.56
C VAL A 895 -21.81 -67.44 -33.99
N THR A 896 -22.55 -66.38 -34.31
CA THR A 896 -23.93 -66.46 -34.82
C THR A 896 -24.05 -65.77 -36.17
N THR A 897 -24.90 -66.29 -37.05
CA THR A 897 -25.11 -65.69 -38.37
C THR A 897 -26.41 -66.14 -39.01
N ASP A 898 -26.95 -65.31 -39.90
CA ASP A 898 -27.95 -65.70 -40.90
C ASP A 898 -27.26 -65.92 -42.25
N GLY A 899 -26.66 -67.11 -42.43
CA GLY A 899 -25.89 -67.44 -43.63
C GLY A 899 -26.77 -67.69 -44.86
N TYR A 900 -26.21 -67.44 -46.05
CA TYR A 900 -26.93 -67.63 -47.33
C TYR A 900 -26.59 -68.95 -48.04
N LYS A 901 -25.55 -69.66 -47.58
CA LYS A 901 -25.13 -70.95 -48.14
C LYS A 901 -24.34 -71.74 -47.11
N GLY A 902 -24.61 -73.04 -47.01
CA GLY A 902 -23.75 -73.98 -46.29
C GLY A 902 -23.60 -75.28 -47.06
N TYR A 903 -22.46 -75.95 -46.95
CA TYR A 903 -22.37 -77.35 -47.35
C TYR A 903 -21.41 -78.12 -46.47
N ILE A 904 -21.64 -79.42 -46.37
CA ILE A 904 -20.78 -80.35 -45.65
C ILE A 904 -20.24 -81.35 -46.65
N ASP A 905 -18.92 -81.39 -46.81
CA ASP A 905 -18.23 -82.36 -47.65
C ASP A 905 -18.43 -83.79 -47.12
N PRO A 906 -18.60 -84.80 -47.99
CA PRO A 906 -18.76 -86.18 -47.56
C PRO A 906 -17.51 -86.65 -46.81
N GLY A 907 -17.69 -87.21 -45.61
CA GLY A 907 -16.55 -87.51 -44.74
C GLY A 907 -16.83 -88.55 -43.65
N GLN A 908 -15.76 -88.90 -42.92
CA GLN A 908 -15.80 -89.78 -41.76
C GLN A 908 -15.29 -89.04 -40.54
N VAL A 909 -16.17 -88.76 -39.57
CA VAL A 909 -15.77 -88.21 -38.26
C VAL A 909 -15.91 -89.33 -37.23
N LYS A 910 -14.77 -89.79 -36.69
CA LYS A 910 -14.68 -90.98 -35.83
C LYS A 910 -15.23 -92.23 -36.55
N SER A 911 -16.35 -92.81 -36.08
CA SER A 911 -16.96 -94.04 -36.61
C SER A 911 -18.25 -93.83 -37.42
N LEU A 912 -18.63 -92.57 -37.67
CA LEU A 912 -19.84 -92.20 -38.42
C LEU A 912 -19.46 -91.66 -39.81
N ASN A 913 -20.09 -92.24 -40.84
CA ASN A 913 -20.03 -91.74 -42.21
C ASN A 913 -21.28 -90.90 -42.49
N PHE A 914 -21.12 -89.76 -43.14
CA PHE A 914 -22.24 -88.91 -43.57
C PHE A 914 -22.08 -88.51 -45.04
N PRO A 915 -23.20 -88.43 -45.78
CA PRO A 915 -23.22 -87.97 -47.17
C PRO A 915 -23.04 -86.45 -47.26
N GLN A 916 -22.78 -85.94 -48.47
CA GLN A 916 -22.81 -84.50 -48.73
C GLN A 916 -24.19 -83.93 -48.34
N ALA A 917 -24.18 -82.78 -47.68
CA ALA A 917 -25.39 -82.04 -47.33
C ALA A 917 -25.21 -80.57 -47.71
N ASP A 918 -26.18 -80.00 -48.41
CA ASP A 918 -26.20 -78.59 -48.79
C ASP A 918 -27.36 -77.89 -48.05
N LEU A 919 -27.13 -76.68 -47.55
CA LEU A 919 -28.02 -75.85 -46.73
C LEU A 919 -28.24 -74.49 -47.39
#